data_AF-A0A915BPA3-F1
#
_entry.id   AF-A0A915BPA3-F1
#
_cell.length_a   1.000
_cell.length_b   1.000
_cell.length_c   1.000
_cell.angle_alpha   90.00
_cell.angle_beta   90.00
_cell.angle_gamma   90.00
#
_symmetry.space_group_name_H-M   'P 1'
#
loop_
_entity.id
_entity.type
_entity.pdbx_description
1 polymer ?
#
loop_
_entity_poly.entity_id
_entity_poly.type
_entity_poly.pdbx_seq_one_letter_code
_entity_poly.pdbx_strand_id
1 'polypeptide(L)'
;MKQLLQLKSRCLEIKEDVVCIDNAVQESSRQLQKRSAEIVRYRKLQKNANTAIEHISICLPVLEHYARLNELMQQKKYYQALKVLEELEHTYLVHVDKYRFTQSLQKSMAPIREQIKEKSFSEFTDFLENIRKVSGRIGQHASKCTAEQHSFGMSEAERNKRIQDEAKRNAQNIQIELSSDGSIVMKNEWKVERKVRQASVHDDDELLSAQDLIDFTPVHRCCQIFNVLGAKEVFDAYYRKQRKEQAAVVIRPPSKLQQSIHSYVRYLDEIIGFFVVEDHIMQTEPSLVTAAYKDQLWEMALQQVTTAMNTHFGGCLDVEMMLRMKKVILLFALTMKSYGFGIGSLYTLLQNFRDQYNEILMREYCAQFERDLDNDNYAPIVANDEQQFKAIISQFPFYKRGLDQEQFPRIFPFSKFVPAVYGQAKSYLVGCLKFMEHLQLSPSEVDDTVRRYANVLLARWSGSLKSFVASKRRTLVQLVQITINIGYLEKSCGSLEQYISKLTNRNDGSAASSGHLLTLKDQVFRDARSEVEQQIDDALRDKVDAFLELANYDWELSSSSGRASDYISDLIKFLETTFLSFTNLPAVLARHVCMQICKYLANRLSDLLLSPDLKAVSTGALDQFDLDVIQCELFTSQCPVAGLEDATLAMTFASLRQLLDLVMKADWPTYLADYGKEESKYSRVKASSAIAVLEKMIEFERKSSSFFAKGREKDRKKLLDTIVRQLKALANQ
;
A
#
# COMPACT_ATOMS: atom_id res chain seq x y z
N MET A 1 -105.49 126.39 7.20
CA MET A 1 -104.82 126.30 5.88
C MET A 1 -103.29 126.27 5.95
N LYS A 2 -102.60 127.19 6.64
CA LYS A 2 -101.11 127.20 6.68
C LYS A 2 -100.44 125.93 7.23
N GLN A 3 -101.00 125.29 8.28
CA GLN A 3 -100.46 124.04 8.83
C GLN A 3 -100.57 122.84 7.87
N LEU A 4 -101.58 122.83 6.98
CA LEU A 4 -101.83 121.74 6.03
C LEU A 4 -100.84 121.78 4.84
N LEU A 5 -100.40 122.98 4.45
CA LEU A 5 -99.32 123.20 3.48
C LEU A 5 -97.95 122.78 4.02
N GLN A 6 -97.66 123.08 5.30
CA GLN A 6 -96.44 122.60 5.96
C GLN A 6 -96.40 121.08 6.11
N LEU A 7 -97.54 120.45 6.43
CA LEU A 7 -97.64 118.99 6.52
C LEU A 7 -97.45 118.33 5.15
N LYS A 8 -97.97 118.94 4.07
CA LYS A 8 -97.74 118.49 2.69
C LYS A 8 -96.27 118.60 2.26
N SER A 9 -95.57 119.67 2.67
CA SER A 9 -94.13 119.83 2.44
C SER A 9 -93.31 118.75 3.16
N ARG A 10 -93.60 118.51 4.45
CA ARG A 10 -92.93 117.44 5.22
C ARG A 10 -93.23 116.05 4.67
N CYS A 11 -94.46 115.79 4.23
CA CYS A 11 -94.79 114.51 3.57
C CYS A 11 -94.07 114.34 2.22
N LEU A 12 -93.77 115.44 1.51
CA LEU A 12 -92.97 115.40 0.28
C LEU A 12 -91.49 115.16 0.57
N GLU A 13 -90.91 115.83 1.58
CA GLU A 13 -89.54 115.59 2.04
C GLU A 13 -89.37 114.14 2.54
N ILE A 14 -90.29 113.63 3.36
CA ILE A 14 -90.26 112.24 3.81
C ILE A 14 -90.41 111.29 2.62
N LYS A 15 -91.22 111.63 1.61
CA LYS A 15 -91.34 110.81 0.39
C LYS A 15 -90.04 110.81 -0.42
N GLU A 16 -89.37 111.95 -0.54
CA GLU A 16 -88.06 112.05 -1.20
C GLU A 16 -86.98 111.28 -0.42
N ASP A 17 -86.95 111.38 0.91
CA ASP A 17 -86.05 110.62 1.76
C ASP A 17 -86.30 109.11 1.66
N VAL A 18 -87.57 108.67 1.65
CA VAL A 18 -87.93 107.26 1.45
C VAL A 18 -87.49 106.77 0.08
N VAL A 19 -87.65 107.57 -0.98
CA VAL A 19 -87.19 107.22 -2.33
C VAL A 19 -85.66 107.23 -2.42
N CYS A 20 -84.99 108.17 -1.75
CA CYS A 20 -83.53 108.23 -1.69
C CYS A 20 -82.96 107.02 -0.96
N ILE A 21 -83.53 106.65 0.19
CA ILE A 21 -83.16 105.46 0.96
C ILE A 21 -83.46 104.19 0.15
N ASP A 22 -84.63 104.09 -0.50
CA ASP A 22 -84.95 102.93 -1.34
C ASP A 22 -83.95 102.76 -2.49
N ASN A 23 -83.58 103.86 -3.16
CA ASN A 23 -82.55 103.85 -4.20
C ASN A 23 -81.18 103.45 -3.65
N ALA A 24 -80.78 103.98 -2.49
CA ALA A 24 -79.51 103.63 -1.84
C ALA A 24 -79.48 102.16 -1.39
N VAL A 25 -80.61 101.63 -0.91
CA VAL A 25 -80.80 100.22 -0.53
C VAL A 25 -80.77 99.34 -1.78
N GLN A 26 -81.41 99.73 -2.89
CA GLN A 26 -81.37 98.99 -4.15
C GLN A 26 -79.97 98.96 -4.76
N GLU A 27 -79.23 100.08 -4.75
CA GLU A 27 -77.85 100.15 -5.24
C GLU A 27 -76.92 99.28 -4.38
N SER A 28 -77.04 99.38 -3.06
CA SER A 28 -76.29 98.54 -2.11
C SER A 28 -76.66 97.06 -2.26
N SER A 29 -77.93 96.74 -2.48
CA SER A 29 -78.42 95.38 -2.72
C SER A 29 -77.88 94.80 -4.04
N ARG A 30 -77.83 95.59 -5.12
CA ARG A 30 -77.19 95.18 -6.40
C ARG A 30 -75.70 94.93 -6.22
N GLN A 31 -74.99 95.79 -5.49
CA GLN A 31 -73.56 95.57 -5.18
C GLN A 31 -73.37 94.32 -4.31
N LEU A 32 -74.25 94.09 -3.32
CA LEU A 32 -74.22 92.91 -2.47
C LEU A 32 -74.52 91.63 -3.28
N GLN A 33 -75.46 91.66 -4.23
CA GLN A 33 -75.75 90.54 -5.12
C GLN A 33 -74.58 90.23 -6.05
N LYS A 34 -73.90 91.24 -6.62
CA LYS A 34 -72.68 91.03 -7.42
C LYS A 34 -71.58 90.36 -6.59
N ARG A 35 -71.29 90.88 -5.39
CA ARG A 35 -70.30 90.27 -4.49
C ARG A 35 -70.71 88.88 -4.02
N SER A 36 -71.99 88.65 -3.75
CA SER A 36 -72.52 87.33 -3.39
C SER A 36 -72.34 86.31 -4.53
N ALA A 37 -72.64 86.70 -5.77
CA ALA A 37 -72.41 85.87 -6.95
C ALA A 37 -70.91 85.55 -7.16
N GLU A 38 -70.03 86.53 -6.94
CA GLU A 38 -68.58 86.33 -6.94
C GLU A 38 -68.13 85.35 -5.85
N ILE A 39 -68.63 85.50 -4.62
CA ILE A 39 -68.33 84.58 -3.50
C ILE A 39 -68.80 83.16 -3.82
N VAL A 40 -69.99 82.99 -4.40
CA VAL A 40 -70.48 81.67 -4.85
C VAL A 40 -69.57 81.07 -5.93
N ARG A 41 -69.12 81.89 -6.88
CA ARG A 41 -68.16 81.46 -7.91
C ARG A 41 -66.82 81.04 -7.31
N TYR A 42 -66.26 81.82 -6.38
CA TYR A 42 -65.02 81.48 -5.69
C TYR A 42 -65.14 80.24 -4.81
N ARG A 43 -66.27 80.06 -4.10
CA ARG A 43 -66.52 78.83 -3.33
C ARG A 43 -66.62 77.60 -4.23
N LYS A 44 -67.25 77.72 -5.41
CA LYS A 44 -67.31 76.64 -6.39
C LYS A 44 -65.91 76.31 -6.95
N LEU A 45 -65.11 77.34 -7.24
CA LEU A 45 -63.72 77.16 -7.66
C LEU A 45 -62.88 76.49 -6.57
N GLN A 46 -63.01 76.95 -5.32
CA GLN A 46 -62.31 76.39 -4.17
C GLN A 46 -62.70 74.93 -3.94
N LYS A 47 -64.00 74.60 -4.03
CA LYS A 47 -64.47 73.22 -3.93
C LYS A 47 -63.87 72.35 -5.04
N ASN A 48 -63.92 72.82 -6.28
CA ASN A 48 -63.33 72.11 -7.42
C ASN A 48 -61.81 71.94 -7.27
N ALA A 49 -61.11 72.96 -6.79
CA ALA A 49 -59.67 72.93 -6.54
C ALA A 49 -59.32 71.95 -5.41
N ASN A 50 -60.06 71.96 -4.30
CA ASN A 50 -59.87 71.01 -3.21
C ASN A 50 -60.11 69.57 -3.66
N THR A 51 -61.17 69.31 -4.43
CA THR A 51 -61.42 67.98 -5.01
C THR A 51 -60.30 67.56 -5.96
N ALA A 52 -59.76 68.48 -6.77
CA ALA A 52 -58.61 68.19 -7.62
C ALA A 52 -57.34 67.88 -6.80
N ILE A 53 -57.08 68.63 -5.72
CA ILE A 53 -55.96 68.39 -4.80
C ILE A 53 -56.09 67.03 -4.13
N GLU A 54 -57.29 66.65 -3.67
CA GLU A 54 -57.55 65.33 -3.08
C GLU A 54 -57.28 64.20 -4.07
N HIS A 55 -57.78 64.31 -5.31
CA HIS A 55 -57.53 63.31 -6.35
C HIS A 55 -56.04 63.19 -6.71
N ILE A 56 -55.31 64.31 -6.83
CA ILE A 56 -53.87 64.31 -7.11
C ILE A 56 -53.09 63.72 -5.92
N SER A 57 -53.44 64.09 -4.68
CA SER A 57 -52.76 63.60 -3.47
C SER A 57 -52.88 62.08 -3.32
N ILE A 58 -53.99 61.48 -3.76
CA ILE A 58 -54.18 60.02 -3.77
C ILE A 58 -53.32 59.36 -4.87
N CYS A 59 -53.10 60.02 -6.00
CA CYS A 59 -52.35 59.46 -7.13
C CYS A 59 -50.83 59.65 -7.01
N LEU A 60 -50.37 60.67 -6.28
CA LEU A 60 -48.94 61.04 -6.17
C LEU A 60 -48.07 59.87 -5.64
N PRO A 61 -48.44 59.16 -4.56
CA PRO A 61 -47.62 58.06 -4.05
C PRO A 61 -47.46 56.93 -5.08
N VAL A 62 -48.52 56.60 -5.85
CA VAL A 62 -48.45 55.58 -6.91
C VAL A 62 -47.39 55.94 -7.96
N LEU A 63 -47.36 57.21 -8.38
CA LEU A 63 -46.41 57.70 -9.38
C LEU A 63 -44.99 57.76 -8.84
N GLU A 64 -44.81 58.19 -7.58
CA GLU A 64 -43.49 58.20 -6.91
C GLU A 64 -42.94 56.78 -6.71
N HIS A 65 -43.76 55.83 -6.27
CA HIS A 65 -43.35 54.43 -6.12
C HIS A 65 -43.05 53.79 -7.50
N TYR A 66 -43.78 54.14 -8.56
CA TYR A 66 -43.48 53.68 -9.92
C TYR A 66 -42.19 54.30 -10.48
N ALA A 67 -41.91 55.58 -10.20
CA ALA A 67 -40.65 56.22 -10.56
C ALA A 67 -39.47 55.55 -9.83
N ARG A 68 -39.63 55.29 -8.52
CA ARG A 68 -38.65 54.56 -7.72
C ARG A 68 -38.43 53.13 -8.21
N LEU A 69 -39.48 52.44 -8.64
CA LEU A 69 -39.38 51.13 -9.28
C LEU A 69 -38.48 51.18 -10.52
N ASN A 70 -38.69 52.16 -11.40
CA ASN A 70 -37.87 52.34 -12.59
C ASN A 70 -36.40 52.68 -12.26
N GLU A 71 -36.15 53.53 -11.25
CA GLU A 71 -34.79 53.80 -10.77
C GLU A 71 -34.11 52.54 -10.21
N LEU A 72 -34.81 51.73 -9.41
CA LEU A 72 -34.29 50.48 -8.87
C LEU A 72 -34.00 49.44 -9.97
N MET A 73 -34.82 49.43 -11.03
CA MET A 73 -34.59 48.61 -12.22
C MET A 73 -33.34 49.07 -13.00
N GLN A 74 -33.08 50.38 -13.09
CA GLN A 74 -31.86 50.93 -13.69
C GLN A 74 -30.61 50.65 -12.83
N GLN A 75 -30.73 50.75 -11.51
CA GLN A 75 -29.64 50.46 -10.55
C GLN A 75 -29.34 48.96 -10.39
N LYS A 76 -30.00 48.08 -11.16
CA LYS A 76 -29.91 46.62 -11.03
C LYS A 76 -30.15 46.16 -9.59
N LYS A 77 -31.15 46.69 -8.89
CA LYS A 77 -31.58 46.21 -7.56
C LYS A 77 -32.90 45.44 -7.67
N TYR A 78 -32.87 44.30 -8.36
CA TYR A 78 -34.08 43.57 -8.79
C TYR A 78 -34.93 43.07 -7.62
N TYR A 79 -34.33 42.63 -6.51
CA TYR A 79 -35.09 42.21 -5.33
C TYR A 79 -35.86 43.37 -4.68
N GLN A 80 -35.22 44.54 -4.55
CA GLN A 80 -35.86 45.74 -4.01
C GLN A 80 -36.94 46.28 -4.96
N ALA A 81 -36.67 46.22 -6.27
CA ALA A 81 -37.65 46.54 -7.30
C ALA A 81 -38.89 45.63 -7.20
N LEU A 82 -38.70 44.33 -6.97
CA LEU A 82 -39.80 43.38 -6.84
C LEU A 82 -40.66 43.63 -5.59
N LYS A 83 -40.05 44.00 -4.45
CA LYS A 83 -40.80 44.41 -3.25
C LYS A 83 -41.63 45.68 -3.47
N VAL A 84 -41.02 46.70 -4.09
CA VAL A 84 -41.73 47.95 -4.42
C VAL A 84 -42.87 47.66 -5.41
N LEU A 85 -42.68 46.71 -6.33
CA LEU A 85 -43.74 46.28 -7.25
C LEU A 85 -44.91 45.61 -6.51
N GLU A 86 -44.63 44.70 -5.56
CA GLU A 86 -45.67 44.04 -4.75
C GLU A 86 -46.43 45.03 -3.86
N GLU A 87 -45.73 45.97 -3.22
CA GLU A 87 -46.35 47.05 -2.44
C GLU A 87 -47.23 47.94 -3.33
N LEU A 88 -46.78 48.24 -4.56
CA LEU A 88 -47.55 49.06 -5.51
C LEU A 88 -48.83 48.34 -5.97
N GLU A 89 -48.78 47.03 -6.21
CA GLU A 89 -49.94 46.21 -6.59
C GLU A 89 -50.94 45.99 -5.46
N HIS A 90 -50.47 45.63 -4.27
CA HIS A 90 -51.35 45.20 -3.18
C HIS A 90 -51.82 46.33 -2.29
N THR A 91 -51.04 47.40 -2.12
CA THR A 91 -51.36 48.47 -1.18
C THR A 91 -51.88 49.72 -1.88
N TYR A 92 -51.22 50.17 -2.95
CA TYR A 92 -51.52 51.47 -3.54
C TYR A 92 -52.50 51.41 -4.72
N LEU A 93 -52.44 50.36 -5.55
CA LEU A 93 -53.31 50.21 -6.73
C LEU A 93 -54.79 50.02 -6.39
N VAL A 94 -55.10 49.36 -5.28
CA VAL A 94 -56.48 49.13 -4.79
C VAL A 94 -57.23 50.45 -4.57
N HIS A 95 -56.52 51.53 -4.22
CA HIS A 95 -57.10 52.85 -3.95
C HIS A 95 -57.29 53.71 -5.21
N VAL A 96 -56.69 53.33 -6.34
CA VAL A 96 -56.59 54.15 -7.57
C VAL A 96 -57.21 53.43 -8.77
N ASP A 97 -57.90 52.31 -8.56
CA ASP A 97 -58.49 51.46 -9.61
C ASP A 97 -59.56 52.18 -10.48
N LYS A 98 -60.09 53.30 -9.98
CA LYS A 98 -61.11 54.12 -10.67
C LYS A 98 -60.55 54.97 -11.81
N TYR A 99 -59.24 55.16 -11.91
CA TYR A 99 -58.65 56.05 -12.91
C TYR A 99 -58.15 55.30 -14.15
N ARG A 100 -58.28 55.94 -15.33
CA ARG A 100 -57.92 55.33 -16.63
C ARG A 100 -56.42 55.04 -16.77
N PHE A 101 -55.56 55.83 -16.14
CA PHE A 101 -54.10 55.62 -16.20
C PHE A 101 -53.66 54.35 -15.46
N THR A 102 -54.43 53.91 -14.46
CA THR A 102 -54.20 52.71 -13.66
C THR A 102 -54.15 51.45 -14.52
N GLN A 103 -55.05 51.34 -15.51
CA GLN A 103 -55.06 50.21 -16.46
C GLN A 103 -53.82 50.20 -17.35
N SER A 104 -53.30 51.38 -17.72
CA SER A 104 -52.05 51.49 -18.47
C SER A 104 -50.84 51.13 -17.60
N LEU A 105 -50.88 51.49 -16.31
CA LEU A 105 -49.86 51.14 -15.33
C LEU A 105 -49.79 49.62 -15.10
N GLN A 106 -50.93 48.97 -14.81
CA GLN A 106 -51.01 47.51 -14.65
C GLN A 106 -50.48 46.76 -15.89
N LYS A 107 -50.83 47.23 -17.10
CA LYS A 107 -50.28 46.65 -18.35
C LYS A 107 -48.77 46.80 -18.47
N SER A 108 -48.20 47.90 -17.98
CA SER A 108 -46.75 48.13 -17.98
C SER A 108 -46.01 47.35 -16.88
N MET A 109 -46.70 46.90 -15.83
CA MET A 109 -46.12 46.20 -14.68
C MET A 109 -45.97 44.69 -14.90
N ALA A 110 -46.91 44.05 -15.62
CA ALA A 110 -46.81 42.64 -15.98
C ALA A 110 -45.46 42.25 -16.65
N PRO A 111 -44.96 42.98 -17.68
CA PRO A 111 -43.67 42.65 -18.29
C PRO A 111 -42.47 42.94 -17.39
N ILE A 112 -42.60 43.79 -16.35
CA ILE A 112 -41.49 44.09 -15.43
C ILE A 112 -41.11 42.84 -14.61
N ARG A 113 -42.09 42.00 -14.20
CA ARG A 113 -41.79 40.72 -13.53
C ARG A 113 -41.01 39.77 -14.44
N GLU A 114 -41.42 39.65 -15.70
CA GLU A 114 -40.71 38.82 -16.68
C GLU A 114 -39.31 39.36 -16.98
N GLN A 115 -39.15 40.69 -17.10
CA GLN A 115 -37.84 41.31 -17.28
C GLN A 115 -36.91 41.10 -16.08
N ILE A 116 -37.42 41.19 -14.84
CA ILE A 116 -36.65 40.86 -13.64
C ILE A 116 -36.22 39.40 -13.67
N LYS A 117 -37.14 38.50 -14.03
CA LYS A 117 -36.90 37.06 -14.15
C LYS A 117 -35.81 36.74 -15.18
N GLU A 118 -35.92 37.29 -16.40
CA GLU A 118 -34.95 37.08 -17.48
C GLU A 118 -33.57 37.66 -17.14
N LYS A 119 -33.51 38.89 -16.62
CA LYS A 119 -32.22 39.52 -16.25
C LYS A 119 -31.52 38.78 -15.13
N SER A 120 -32.28 38.30 -14.13
CA SER A 120 -31.71 37.49 -13.05
C SER A 120 -31.22 36.14 -13.59
N PHE A 121 -31.99 35.48 -14.47
CA PHE A 121 -31.54 34.26 -15.14
C PHE A 121 -30.26 34.48 -15.96
N SER A 122 -30.15 35.59 -16.69
CA SER A 122 -28.93 35.94 -17.44
C SER A 122 -27.72 36.10 -16.52
N GLU A 123 -27.85 36.85 -15.41
CA GLU A 123 -26.78 37.00 -14.41
C GLU A 123 -26.34 35.64 -13.84
N PHE A 124 -27.30 34.72 -13.63
CA PHE A 124 -27.00 33.36 -13.17
C PHE A 124 -26.35 32.49 -14.24
N THR A 125 -26.75 32.60 -15.51
CA THR A 125 -26.10 31.89 -16.62
C THR A 125 -24.66 32.37 -16.81
N ASP A 126 -24.42 33.68 -16.73
CA ASP A 126 -23.07 34.26 -16.79
C ASP A 126 -22.20 33.74 -15.63
N PHE A 127 -22.78 33.63 -14.43
CA PHE A 127 -22.13 33.02 -13.26
C PHE A 127 -21.75 31.55 -13.51
N LEU A 128 -22.64 30.75 -14.08
CA LEU A 128 -22.35 29.35 -14.42
C LEU A 128 -21.20 29.22 -15.44
N GLU A 129 -21.09 30.15 -16.39
CA GLU A 129 -19.98 30.17 -17.34
C GLU A 129 -18.67 30.61 -16.68
N ASN A 130 -18.72 31.59 -15.79
CA ASN A 130 -17.54 32.07 -15.08
C ASN A 130 -16.95 30.99 -14.16
N ILE A 131 -17.78 30.29 -13.39
CA ILE A 131 -17.33 29.16 -12.56
C ILE A 131 -16.60 28.12 -13.39
N ARG A 132 -17.09 27.81 -14.60
CA ARG A 132 -16.45 26.82 -15.47
C ARG A 132 -15.02 27.22 -15.84
N LYS A 133 -14.71 28.51 -15.94
CA LYS A 133 -13.36 29.02 -16.24
C LYS A 133 -12.46 29.04 -15.00
N VAL A 134 -13.03 29.24 -13.82
CA VAL A 134 -12.29 29.43 -12.56
C VAL A 134 -12.16 28.14 -11.74
N SER A 135 -13.00 27.12 -11.98
CA SER A 135 -13.03 25.89 -11.18
C SER A 135 -11.66 25.21 -11.08
N GLY A 136 -10.93 25.06 -12.19
CA GLY A 136 -9.59 24.47 -12.17
C GLY A 136 -8.59 25.24 -11.28
N ARG A 137 -8.66 26.58 -11.24
CA ARG A 137 -7.81 27.40 -10.37
C ARG A 137 -8.18 27.23 -8.89
N ILE A 138 -9.48 27.13 -8.60
CA ILE A 138 -9.97 26.88 -7.25
C ILE A 138 -9.50 25.52 -6.74
N GLY A 139 -9.60 24.48 -7.58
CA GLY A 139 -9.10 23.16 -7.24
C GLY A 139 -7.60 23.15 -7.00
N GLN A 140 -6.82 23.84 -7.85
CA GLN A 140 -5.38 23.98 -7.66
C GLN A 140 -5.04 24.67 -6.33
N HIS A 141 -5.76 25.73 -5.96
CA HIS A 141 -5.57 26.43 -4.69
C HIS A 141 -5.93 25.52 -3.50
N ALA A 142 -7.06 24.82 -3.55
CA ALA A 142 -7.48 23.87 -2.52
C ALA A 142 -6.45 22.74 -2.35
N SER A 143 -5.99 22.14 -3.46
CA SER A 143 -4.90 21.15 -3.48
C SER A 143 -3.61 21.69 -2.87
N LYS A 144 -3.22 22.94 -3.18
CA LYS A 144 -2.02 23.59 -2.64
C LYS A 144 -2.13 23.80 -1.12
N CYS A 145 -3.25 24.32 -0.63
CA CYS A 145 -3.49 24.50 0.80
C CYS A 145 -3.42 23.16 1.55
N THR A 146 -4.06 22.11 1.03
CA THR A 146 -3.99 20.77 1.63
C THR A 146 -2.55 20.21 1.61
N ALA A 147 -1.81 20.44 0.52
CA ALA A 147 -0.41 20.03 0.43
C ALA A 147 0.44 20.72 1.49
N GLU A 148 0.25 22.02 1.71
CA GLU A 148 0.97 22.79 2.74
C GLU A 148 0.62 22.31 4.17
N GLN A 149 -0.68 22.11 4.45
CA GLN A 149 -1.15 21.62 5.75
C GLN A 149 -0.61 20.23 6.09
N HIS A 150 -0.51 19.35 5.10
CA HIS A 150 0.01 17.98 5.29
C HIS A 150 1.50 17.83 4.98
N SER A 151 2.23 18.94 4.73
CA SER A 151 3.66 18.95 4.34
C SER A 151 3.96 18.06 3.12
N PHE A 152 3.00 17.92 2.21
CA PHE A 152 3.07 17.05 1.04
C PHE A 152 4.01 17.65 0.00
N GLY A 153 5.13 16.97 -0.29
CA GLY A 153 6.12 17.41 -1.28
C GLY A 153 7.31 18.20 -0.73
N MET A 154 7.38 18.45 0.58
CA MET A 154 8.56 19.01 1.22
C MET A 154 9.54 17.92 1.69
N SER A 155 10.83 18.10 1.45
CA SER A 155 11.86 17.23 2.04
C SER A 155 11.89 17.41 3.57
N GLU A 156 12.28 16.37 4.33
CA GLU A 156 12.50 16.48 5.80
C GLU A 156 13.42 17.67 6.14
N ALA A 157 14.38 17.98 5.26
CA ALA A 157 15.27 19.13 5.38
C ALA A 157 14.54 20.48 5.24
N GLU A 158 13.58 20.59 4.33
CA GLU A 158 12.79 21.83 4.12
C GLU A 158 11.75 22.02 5.22
N ARG A 159 11.18 20.93 5.74
CA ARG A 159 10.28 20.94 6.90
C ARG A 159 11.02 21.43 8.15
N ASN A 160 12.21 20.89 8.40
CA ASN A 160 13.06 21.34 9.51
C ASN A 160 13.50 22.80 9.34
N LYS A 161 13.79 23.22 8.10
CA LYS A 161 14.13 24.62 7.80
C LYS A 161 12.95 25.57 8.05
N ARG A 162 11.73 25.22 7.65
CA ARG A 162 10.51 26.01 7.96
C ARG A 162 10.22 26.07 9.46
N ILE A 163 10.30 24.96 10.17
CA ILE A 163 10.12 24.94 11.64
C ILE A 163 11.19 25.82 12.30
N GLN A 164 12.43 25.78 11.81
CA GLN A 164 13.53 26.60 12.32
C GLN A 164 13.36 28.08 11.96
N ASP A 165 12.78 28.39 10.79
CA ASP A 165 12.51 29.76 10.34
C ASP A 165 11.27 30.37 11.02
N GLU A 166 10.24 29.58 11.30
CA GLU A 166 9.08 29.96 12.13
C GLU A 166 9.48 30.14 13.60
N ALA A 167 10.33 29.25 14.13
CA ALA A 167 10.90 29.42 15.46
C ALA A 167 11.77 30.69 15.55
N LYS A 168 12.53 31.02 14.50
CA LYS A 168 13.30 32.28 14.43
C LYS A 168 12.42 33.52 14.31
N ARG A 169 11.34 33.48 13.51
CA ARG A 169 10.35 34.56 13.41
C ARG A 169 9.64 34.82 14.75
N ASN A 170 9.27 33.76 15.47
CA ASN A 170 8.65 33.88 16.78
C ASN A 170 9.64 34.34 17.87
N ALA A 171 10.92 33.97 17.77
CA ALA A 171 11.97 34.42 18.70
C ALA A 171 12.39 35.88 18.50
N GLN A 172 12.28 36.45 17.29
CA GLN A 172 12.64 37.85 17.02
C GLN A 172 11.62 38.88 17.52
N ASN A 173 10.43 38.44 17.96
CA ASN A 173 9.35 39.33 18.39
C ASN A 173 9.31 39.61 19.91
N ILE A 174 10.31 39.18 20.68
CA ILE A 174 10.36 39.42 22.13
C ILE A 174 11.78 39.90 22.52
N GLN A 175 11.98 41.22 22.55
CA GLN A 175 13.10 41.82 23.29
C GLN A 175 12.60 42.25 24.67
N ILE A 176 13.12 41.61 25.71
CA ILE A 176 12.88 41.97 27.11
C ILE A 176 14.13 42.69 27.62
N GLU A 177 13.98 43.94 28.04
CA GLU A 177 14.99 44.64 28.84
C GLU A 177 14.47 44.86 30.27
N LEU A 178 15.35 44.67 31.24
CA LEU A 178 15.09 44.89 32.66
C LEU A 178 15.38 46.35 33.00
N SER A 179 14.37 47.06 33.49
CA SER A 179 14.57 48.42 34.02
C SER A 179 15.28 48.36 35.38
N SER A 180 15.97 49.45 35.74
CA SER A 180 16.82 49.55 36.93
C SER A 180 16.08 49.47 38.27
N ASP A 181 14.75 49.30 38.27
CA ASP A 181 13.92 49.02 39.46
C ASP A 181 13.44 47.56 39.55
N GLY A 182 13.86 46.70 38.63
CA GLY A 182 13.55 45.26 38.63
C GLY A 182 12.20 44.88 38.01
N SER A 183 11.46 45.82 37.42
CA SER A 183 10.21 45.51 36.70
C SER A 183 10.43 45.16 35.21
N ILE A 184 9.65 44.19 34.71
CA ILE A 184 9.65 43.76 33.30
C ILE A 184 8.61 44.58 32.54
N VAL A 185 9.03 45.41 31.57
CA VAL A 185 8.12 46.18 30.71
C VAL A 185 8.22 45.68 29.27
N MET A 186 7.12 45.10 28.75
CA MET A 186 6.97 44.79 27.32
C MET A 186 6.58 46.07 26.57
N LYS A 187 7.46 46.57 25.70
CA LYS A 187 7.12 47.70 24.80
C LYS A 187 6.62 47.18 23.45
N ASN A 188 5.30 47.20 23.25
CA ASN A 188 4.70 47.10 21.92
C ASN A 188 4.64 48.50 21.29
N GLU A 189 5.74 48.96 20.69
CA GLU A 189 5.71 50.15 19.83
C GLU A 189 5.56 49.75 18.37
N TRP A 190 4.32 49.82 17.85
CA TRP A 190 4.05 49.83 16.42
C TRP A 190 4.53 51.16 15.83
N LYS A 191 5.69 51.16 15.17
CA LYS A 191 6.04 52.18 14.17
C LYS A 191 6.21 51.52 12.81
N VAL A 192 5.23 51.78 11.94
CA VAL A 192 5.25 51.46 10.52
C VAL A 192 6.27 52.39 9.85
N GLU A 193 7.47 51.89 9.58
CA GLU A 193 8.31 52.42 8.50
C GLU A 193 8.21 51.46 7.31
N ARG A 194 7.27 51.75 6.41
CA ARG A 194 7.22 51.15 5.06
C ARG A 194 8.44 51.62 4.27
N LYS A 195 9.52 50.83 4.29
CA LYS A 195 10.45 50.81 3.17
C LYS A 195 9.76 50.06 2.02
N VAL A 196 9.33 50.81 1.02
CA VAL A 196 8.90 50.29 -0.28
C VAL A 196 10.08 49.54 -0.90
N ARG A 197 10.15 48.23 -0.70
CA ARG A 197 10.86 47.33 -1.59
C ARG A 197 9.86 46.94 -2.66
N GLN A 198 10.22 47.19 -3.92
CA GLN A 198 9.46 46.76 -5.09
C GLN A 198 9.21 45.26 -5.00
N ALA A 199 8.00 44.89 -4.59
CA ALA A 199 7.52 43.53 -4.66
C ALA A 199 7.22 43.21 -6.13
N SER A 200 7.84 42.14 -6.61
CA SER A 200 7.40 41.45 -7.82
C SER A 200 5.93 41.05 -7.69
N VAL A 201 5.18 41.20 -8.78
CA VAL A 201 3.71 41.07 -8.94
C VAL A 201 3.16 39.64 -8.67
N HIS A 202 3.87 38.78 -7.92
CA HIS A 202 3.49 37.38 -7.70
C HIS A 202 3.13 37.01 -6.25
N ASP A 203 3.29 37.90 -5.27
CA ASP A 203 3.00 37.58 -3.85
C ASP A 203 1.56 37.93 -3.39
N ASP A 204 0.78 38.66 -4.18
CA ASP A 204 -0.61 39.02 -3.79
C ASP A 204 -1.63 37.88 -4.00
N ASP A 205 -1.26 36.79 -4.69
CA ASP A 205 -2.10 35.60 -4.88
C ASP A 205 -2.05 34.64 -3.65
N GLU A 206 -1.24 34.93 -2.62
CA GLU A 206 -0.96 34.00 -1.51
C GLU A 206 -1.94 34.10 -0.32
N LEU A 207 -2.94 34.98 -0.38
CA LEU A 207 -3.89 35.24 0.72
C LEU A 207 -5.38 35.17 0.35
N LEU A 208 -5.73 34.86 -0.90
CA LEU A 208 -7.14 34.80 -1.34
C LEU A 208 -7.70 33.38 -1.11
N SER A 209 -8.71 33.26 -0.25
CA SER A 209 -9.45 32.01 -0.07
C SER A 209 -10.12 31.61 -1.40
N ALA A 210 -10.35 30.31 -1.62
CA ALA A 210 -11.18 29.83 -2.73
C ALA A 210 -12.57 30.53 -2.80
N GLN A 211 -13.03 31.05 -1.67
CA GLN A 211 -14.27 31.80 -1.48
C GLN A 211 -14.20 33.25 -2.01
N ASP A 212 -13.00 33.85 -2.10
CA ASP A 212 -12.80 35.22 -2.60
C ASP A 212 -12.66 35.28 -4.14
N LEU A 213 -12.50 34.11 -4.78
CA LEU A 213 -12.35 33.97 -6.24
C LEU A 213 -13.68 33.97 -7.01
N ILE A 214 -14.81 33.78 -6.33
CA ILE A 214 -16.14 33.72 -6.95
C ILE A 214 -17.12 34.65 -6.22
N ASP A 215 -17.82 35.49 -6.98
CA ASP A 215 -18.99 36.20 -6.49
C ASP A 215 -20.24 35.30 -6.55
N PHE A 216 -20.70 34.81 -5.40
CA PHE A 216 -21.91 34.00 -5.27
C PHE A 216 -23.20 34.82 -5.21
N THR A 217 -23.12 36.16 -5.18
CA THR A 217 -24.29 37.05 -5.13
C THR A 217 -25.34 36.75 -6.20
N PRO A 218 -25.00 36.43 -7.47
CA PRO A 218 -25.98 36.07 -8.49
C PRO A 218 -26.85 34.86 -8.11
N VAL A 219 -26.28 33.85 -7.42
CA VAL A 219 -27.01 32.65 -6.99
C VAL A 219 -28.03 32.99 -5.91
N HIS A 220 -27.59 33.69 -4.86
CA HIS A 220 -28.47 34.10 -3.77
C HIS A 220 -29.59 35.01 -4.25
N ARG A 221 -29.25 35.97 -5.10
CA ARG A 221 -30.21 36.89 -5.69
C ARG A 221 -31.25 36.16 -6.52
N CYS A 222 -30.84 35.23 -7.38
CA CYS A 222 -31.79 34.40 -8.13
C CYS A 222 -32.64 33.54 -7.21
N CYS A 223 -32.05 32.86 -6.22
CA CYS A 223 -32.82 32.07 -5.25
C CYS A 223 -33.89 32.92 -4.56
N GLN A 224 -33.53 34.12 -4.09
CA GLN A 224 -34.47 35.05 -3.44
C GLN A 224 -35.57 35.54 -4.39
N ILE A 225 -35.23 35.93 -5.62
CA ILE A 225 -36.20 36.42 -6.61
C ILE A 225 -37.18 35.30 -7.00
N PHE A 226 -36.71 34.09 -7.26
CA PHE A 226 -37.55 32.95 -7.60
C PHE A 226 -38.40 32.46 -6.43
N ASN A 227 -37.91 32.63 -5.19
CA ASN A 227 -38.69 32.37 -3.99
C ASN A 227 -39.86 33.35 -3.86
N VAL A 228 -39.63 34.65 -4.07
CA VAL A 228 -40.72 35.65 -4.02
C VAL A 228 -41.70 35.48 -5.18
N LEU A 229 -41.23 35.09 -6.36
CA LEU A 229 -42.09 34.78 -7.51
C LEU A 229 -42.88 33.46 -7.38
N GLY A 230 -42.68 32.67 -6.32
CA GLY A 230 -43.34 31.37 -6.13
C GLY A 230 -42.90 30.27 -7.10
N ALA A 231 -41.76 30.45 -7.79
CA ALA A 231 -41.26 29.55 -8.83
C ALA A 231 -39.91 28.90 -8.45
N LYS A 232 -39.67 28.74 -7.14
CA LYS A 232 -38.41 28.20 -6.60
C LYS A 232 -38.05 26.81 -7.15
N GLU A 233 -39.03 25.91 -7.21
CA GLU A 233 -38.81 24.54 -7.71
C GLU A 233 -38.31 24.49 -9.16
N VAL A 234 -38.75 25.43 -9.99
CA VAL A 234 -38.32 25.54 -11.40
C VAL A 234 -36.84 25.93 -11.47
N PHE A 235 -36.42 26.86 -10.60
CA PHE A 235 -35.02 27.27 -10.51
C PHE A 235 -34.13 26.15 -9.96
N ASP A 236 -34.56 25.48 -8.89
CA ASP A 236 -33.83 24.36 -8.29
C ASP A 236 -33.63 23.21 -9.31
N ALA A 237 -34.68 22.88 -10.07
CA ALA A 237 -34.60 21.89 -11.14
C ALA A 237 -33.66 22.32 -12.27
N TYR A 238 -33.70 23.59 -12.67
CA TYR A 238 -32.82 24.14 -13.70
C TYR A 238 -31.35 24.12 -13.26
N TYR A 239 -31.06 24.60 -12.04
CA TYR A 239 -29.74 24.56 -11.43
C TYR A 239 -29.18 23.14 -11.42
N ARG A 240 -29.93 22.18 -10.85
CA ARG A 240 -29.49 20.78 -10.74
C ARG A 240 -29.28 20.11 -12.09
N LYS A 241 -30.09 20.44 -13.10
CA LYS A 241 -29.93 19.96 -14.47
C LYS A 241 -28.62 20.48 -15.08
N GLN A 242 -28.41 21.79 -15.06
CA GLN A 242 -27.21 22.42 -15.63
C GLN A 242 -25.93 21.94 -14.94
N ARG A 243 -25.91 21.90 -13.61
CA ARG A 243 -24.75 21.43 -12.85
C ARG A 243 -24.46 19.95 -13.06
N LYS A 244 -25.49 19.11 -13.25
CA LYS A 244 -25.31 17.69 -13.60
C LYS A 244 -24.69 17.51 -15.00
N GLU A 245 -25.12 18.31 -15.98
CA GLU A 245 -24.51 18.31 -17.32
C GLU A 245 -23.05 18.79 -17.27
N GLN A 246 -22.75 19.82 -16.48
CA GLN A 246 -21.38 20.29 -16.26
C GLN A 246 -20.51 19.26 -15.53
N ALA A 247 -21.04 18.60 -14.49
CA ALA A 247 -20.36 17.52 -13.78
C ALA A 247 -19.97 16.39 -14.75
N ALA A 248 -20.90 15.97 -15.62
CA ALA A 248 -20.62 14.93 -16.61
C ALA A 248 -19.48 15.28 -17.58
N VAL A 249 -19.28 16.57 -17.88
CA VAL A 249 -18.17 17.04 -18.72
C VAL A 249 -16.85 17.08 -17.93
N VAL A 250 -16.85 17.62 -16.71
CA VAL A 250 -15.66 17.74 -15.86
C VAL A 250 -15.13 16.36 -15.44
N ILE A 251 -16.03 15.44 -15.11
CA ILE A 251 -15.69 14.09 -14.68
C ILE A 251 -15.10 13.25 -15.83
N ARG A 252 -15.47 13.54 -17.09
CA ARG A 252 -14.99 12.75 -18.23
C ARG A 252 -13.48 12.96 -18.42
N PRO A 253 -12.67 11.89 -18.46
CA PRO A 253 -11.22 12.02 -18.64
C PRO A 253 -10.87 12.65 -20.00
N PRO A 254 -9.93 13.62 -20.05
CA PRO A 254 -9.45 14.21 -21.30
C PRO A 254 -8.78 13.18 -22.22
N SER A 255 -8.92 13.35 -23.54
CA SER A 255 -8.35 12.44 -24.55
C SER A 255 -6.81 12.31 -24.48
N LYS A 256 -6.12 13.31 -23.93
CA LYS A 256 -4.65 13.37 -23.78
C LYS A 256 -4.17 13.11 -22.35
N LEU A 257 -5.01 12.54 -21.48
CA LEU A 257 -4.69 12.35 -20.06
C LEU A 257 -3.39 11.54 -19.85
N GLN A 258 -3.11 10.58 -20.72
CA GLN A 258 -1.98 9.65 -20.63
C GLN A 258 -0.59 10.27 -20.97
N GLN A 259 -0.53 11.55 -21.36
CA GLN A 259 0.73 12.16 -21.82
C GLN A 259 1.67 12.58 -20.68
N SER A 260 1.14 12.90 -19.49
CA SER A 260 1.94 13.40 -18.36
C SER A 260 1.18 13.32 -17.04
N ILE A 261 1.92 13.16 -15.93
CA ILE A 261 1.40 13.31 -14.57
C ILE A 261 0.71 14.66 -14.38
N HIS A 262 1.23 15.72 -15.00
CA HIS A 262 0.63 17.06 -14.90
C HIS A 262 -0.78 17.11 -15.49
N SER A 263 -1.07 16.31 -16.51
CA SER A 263 -2.42 16.18 -17.07
C SER A 263 -3.40 15.56 -16.05
N TYR A 264 -2.94 14.60 -15.24
CA TYR A 264 -3.73 14.03 -14.15
C TYR A 264 -3.97 15.02 -13.02
N VAL A 265 -2.95 15.79 -12.63
CA VAL A 265 -3.10 16.85 -11.62
C VAL A 265 -4.15 17.86 -12.06
N ARG A 266 -4.06 18.37 -13.29
CA ARG A 266 -5.05 19.32 -13.83
C ARG A 266 -6.47 18.74 -13.88
N TYR A 267 -6.60 17.49 -14.30
CA TYR A 267 -7.88 16.79 -14.33
C TYR A 267 -8.49 16.66 -12.92
N LEU A 268 -7.69 16.29 -11.92
CA LEU A 268 -8.15 16.18 -10.54
C LEU A 268 -8.46 17.56 -9.93
N ASP A 269 -7.67 18.59 -10.24
CA ASP A 269 -7.94 19.97 -9.79
C ASP A 269 -9.26 20.50 -10.37
N GLU A 270 -9.59 20.22 -11.64
CA GLU A 270 -10.90 20.58 -12.21
C GLU A 270 -12.07 19.92 -11.47
N ILE A 271 -11.91 18.66 -11.05
CA ILE A 271 -12.89 17.93 -10.24
C ILE A 271 -13.00 18.53 -8.83
N ILE A 272 -11.87 18.76 -8.14
CA ILE A 272 -11.86 19.39 -6.82
C ILE A 272 -12.58 20.73 -6.89
N GLY A 273 -12.23 21.57 -7.86
CA GLY A 273 -12.84 22.88 -8.04
C GLY A 273 -14.35 22.84 -8.23
N PHE A 274 -14.86 21.86 -8.99
CA PHE A 274 -16.30 21.65 -9.13
C PHE A 274 -16.97 21.34 -7.78
N PHE A 275 -16.41 20.40 -7.01
CA PHE A 275 -17.01 19.95 -5.75
C PHE A 275 -16.83 20.96 -4.60
N VAL A 276 -15.76 21.75 -4.59
CA VAL A 276 -15.57 22.85 -3.63
C VAL A 276 -16.65 23.92 -3.82
N VAL A 277 -16.99 24.24 -5.08
CA VAL A 277 -18.08 25.17 -5.39
C VAL A 277 -19.44 24.61 -4.96
N GLU A 278 -19.73 23.34 -5.22
CA GLU A 278 -20.97 22.71 -4.76
C GLU A 278 -21.06 22.65 -3.22
N ASP A 279 -19.94 22.41 -2.53
CA ASP A 279 -19.91 22.40 -1.07
C ASP A 279 -20.21 23.80 -0.49
N HIS A 280 -19.65 24.85 -1.08
CA HIS A 280 -19.95 26.23 -0.69
C HIS A 280 -21.43 26.55 -0.91
N ILE A 281 -21.99 26.22 -2.08
CA ILE A 281 -23.41 26.47 -2.38
C ILE A 281 -24.32 25.69 -1.43
N MET A 282 -23.95 24.47 -1.03
CA MET A 282 -24.69 23.70 -0.02
C MET A 282 -24.68 24.39 1.35
N GLN A 283 -23.55 24.97 1.77
CA GLN A 283 -23.43 25.69 3.04
C GLN A 283 -24.27 26.97 3.05
N THR A 284 -24.34 27.68 1.92
CA THR A 284 -25.04 28.97 1.84
C THR A 284 -26.51 28.88 1.41
N GLU A 285 -26.87 27.90 0.58
CA GLU A 285 -28.25 27.64 0.09
C GLU A 285 -28.61 26.14 0.12
N PRO A 286 -28.91 25.57 1.30
CA PRO A 286 -29.16 24.13 1.46
C PRO A 286 -30.41 23.60 0.73
N SER A 287 -31.29 24.47 0.23
CA SER A 287 -32.42 24.05 -0.62
C SER A 287 -32.01 23.68 -2.05
N LEU A 288 -30.97 24.34 -2.59
CA LEU A 288 -30.51 24.15 -3.96
C LEU A 288 -29.73 22.84 -4.10
N VAL A 289 -28.74 22.65 -3.23
CA VAL A 289 -27.86 21.47 -3.19
C VAL A 289 -28.09 20.73 -1.89
N THR A 290 -28.63 19.52 -1.96
CA THR A 290 -28.80 18.64 -0.80
C THR A 290 -27.59 17.71 -0.67
N ALA A 291 -27.32 17.25 0.55
CA ALA A 291 -26.25 16.27 0.80
C ALA A 291 -26.38 15.03 -0.09
N ALA A 292 -27.60 14.46 -0.22
CA ALA A 292 -27.86 13.30 -1.08
C ALA A 292 -27.56 13.55 -2.57
N TYR A 293 -27.83 14.76 -3.08
CA TYR A 293 -27.49 15.13 -4.46
C TYR A 293 -25.97 15.24 -4.65
N LYS A 294 -25.28 15.85 -3.68
CA LYS A 294 -23.80 15.96 -3.66
C LYS A 294 -23.15 14.58 -3.66
N ASP A 295 -23.65 13.67 -2.83
CA ASP A 295 -23.15 12.30 -2.71
C ASP A 295 -23.34 11.51 -4.02
N GLN A 296 -24.49 11.65 -4.68
CA GLN A 296 -24.74 11.00 -5.97
C GLN A 296 -23.76 11.47 -7.06
N LEU A 297 -23.52 12.78 -7.16
CA LEU A 297 -22.54 13.33 -8.10
C LEU A 297 -21.11 12.86 -7.78
N TRP A 298 -20.79 12.79 -6.49
CA TRP A 298 -19.49 12.35 -6.01
C TRP A 298 -19.23 10.86 -6.31
N GLU A 299 -20.21 9.98 -6.13
CA GLU A 299 -20.10 8.57 -6.49
C GLU A 299 -19.83 8.38 -8.00
N MET A 300 -20.53 9.13 -8.85
CA MET A 300 -20.28 9.13 -10.30
C MET A 300 -18.87 9.60 -10.63
N ALA A 301 -18.38 10.65 -9.96
CA ALA A 301 -17.03 11.16 -10.14
C ALA A 301 -15.98 10.14 -9.70
N LEU A 302 -16.13 9.55 -8.52
CA LEU A 302 -15.24 8.53 -7.97
C LEU A 302 -15.14 7.31 -8.88
N GLN A 303 -16.26 6.83 -9.42
CA GLN A 303 -16.26 5.67 -10.31
C GLN A 303 -15.44 5.95 -11.59
N GLN A 304 -15.60 7.14 -12.18
CA GLN A 304 -14.88 7.54 -13.38
C GLN A 304 -13.39 7.79 -13.12
N VAL A 305 -13.05 8.49 -12.03
CA VAL A 305 -11.65 8.70 -11.62
C VAL A 305 -10.96 7.36 -11.37
N THR A 306 -11.60 6.45 -10.62
CA THR A 306 -11.06 5.11 -10.33
C THR A 306 -10.85 4.31 -11.62
N THR A 307 -11.79 4.37 -12.55
CA THR A 307 -11.68 3.70 -13.86
C THR A 307 -10.54 4.29 -14.67
N ALA A 308 -10.45 5.62 -14.80
CA ALA A 308 -9.40 6.31 -15.55
C ALA A 308 -8.00 6.01 -15.00
N MET A 309 -7.86 5.94 -13.66
CA MET A 309 -6.61 5.57 -13.01
C MET A 309 -6.26 4.10 -13.27
N ASN A 310 -7.21 3.17 -13.11
CA ASN A 310 -6.96 1.73 -13.36
C ASN A 310 -6.64 1.42 -14.83
N THR A 311 -7.27 2.09 -15.80
CA THR A 311 -7.01 1.86 -17.23
C THR A 311 -5.57 2.22 -17.63
N HIS A 312 -5.01 3.27 -17.03
CA HIS A 312 -3.64 3.70 -17.35
C HIS A 312 -2.58 3.00 -16.49
N PHE A 313 -2.83 2.86 -15.19
CA PHE A 313 -1.83 2.34 -14.25
C PHE A 313 -1.97 0.84 -13.97
N GLY A 314 -3.09 0.20 -14.34
CA GLY A 314 -3.30 -1.23 -14.11
C GLY A 314 -2.28 -2.15 -14.79
N GLY A 315 -1.54 -1.65 -15.78
CA GLY A 315 -0.42 -2.35 -16.42
C GLY A 315 0.92 -1.58 -16.37
N CYS A 316 1.02 -0.53 -15.54
CA CYS A 316 2.26 0.22 -15.40
C CYS A 316 3.32 -0.65 -14.71
N LEU A 317 4.55 -0.63 -15.22
CA LEU A 317 5.71 -1.33 -14.61
C LEU A 317 6.74 -0.37 -14.01
N ASP A 318 6.51 0.94 -14.15
CA ASP A 318 7.43 1.97 -13.68
C ASP A 318 7.17 2.33 -12.21
N VAL A 319 8.11 1.89 -11.37
CA VAL A 319 8.15 2.07 -9.91
C VAL A 319 8.13 3.56 -9.53
N GLU A 320 8.82 4.43 -10.28
CA GLU A 320 8.90 5.86 -9.97
C GLU A 320 7.59 6.57 -10.32
N MET A 321 7.01 6.24 -11.47
CA MET A 321 5.71 6.75 -11.90
C MET A 321 4.61 6.37 -10.89
N MET A 322 4.59 5.12 -10.41
CA MET A 322 3.64 4.68 -9.38
C MET A 322 3.75 5.47 -8.09
N LEU A 323 4.98 5.75 -7.62
CA LEU A 323 5.18 6.56 -6.41
C LEU A 323 4.74 8.01 -6.59
N ARG A 324 4.99 8.60 -7.76
CA ARG A 324 4.50 9.96 -8.07
C ARG A 324 2.98 10.00 -8.12
N MET A 325 2.33 9.01 -8.74
CA MET A 325 0.87 8.96 -8.84
C MET A 325 0.19 8.62 -7.53
N LYS A 326 0.79 7.77 -6.69
CA LYS A 326 0.38 7.59 -5.30
C LYS A 326 0.28 8.94 -4.58
N LYS A 327 1.29 9.80 -4.72
CA LYS A 327 1.27 11.14 -4.10
C LYS A 327 0.11 11.99 -4.62
N VAL A 328 -0.15 11.97 -5.93
CA VAL A 328 -1.26 12.72 -6.56
C VAL A 328 -2.62 12.23 -6.08
N ILE A 329 -2.86 10.90 -6.07
CA ILE A 329 -4.12 10.30 -5.62
C ILE A 329 -4.35 10.56 -4.13
N LEU A 330 -3.29 10.45 -3.32
CA LEU A 330 -3.37 10.68 -1.89
C LEU A 330 -3.63 12.15 -1.57
N LEU A 331 -3.00 13.09 -2.28
CA LEU A 331 -3.31 14.52 -2.15
C LEU A 331 -4.78 14.79 -2.49
N PHE A 332 -5.27 14.28 -3.63
CA PHE A 332 -6.68 14.40 -4.01
C PHE A 332 -7.63 13.82 -2.95
N ALA A 333 -7.31 12.65 -2.40
CA ALA A 333 -8.12 12.03 -1.35
C ALA A 333 -8.14 12.88 -0.07
N LEU A 334 -6.99 13.43 0.36
CA LEU A 334 -6.92 14.29 1.54
C LEU A 334 -7.67 15.61 1.33
N THR A 335 -7.55 16.24 0.15
CA THR A 335 -8.27 17.47 -0.18
C THR A 335 -9.77 17.23 -0.14
N MET A 336 -10.28 16.16 -0.76
CA MET A 336 -11.70 15.86 -0.74
C MET A 336 -12.21 15.48 0.67
N LYS A 337 -11.37 14.83 1.49
CA LYS A 337 -11.69 14.53 2.89
C LYS A 337 -11.89 15.80 3.73
N SER A 338 -11.11 16.86 3.51
CA SER A 338 -11.28 18.11 4.27
C SER A 338 -12.60 18.81 4.00
N TYR A 339 -13.23 18.57 2.85
CA TYR A 339 -14.58 19.03 2.51
C TYR A 339 -15.69 18.01 2.85
N GLY A 340 -15.36 16.96 3.63
CA GLY A 340 -16.33 16.00 4.14
C GLY A 340 -16.81 14.94 3.12
N PHE A 341 -16.12 14.76 1.99
CA PHE A 341 -16.47 13.72 1.02
C PHE A 341 -15.94 12.34 1.43
N GLY A 342 -16.70 11.29 1.12
CA GLY A 342 -16.28 9.91 1.37
C GLY A 342 -15.17 9.45 0.41
N ILE A 343 -14.06 8.95 0.93
CA ILE A 343 -12.86 8.62 0.12
C ILE A 343 -12.48 7.13 0.12
N GLY A 344 -13.38 6.25 0.58
CA GLY A 344 -13.11 4.80 0.69
C GLY A 344 -12.59 4.17 -0.62
N SER A 345 -13.23 4.46 -1.75
CA SER A 345 -12.82 3.94 -3.07
C SER A 345 -11.41 4.34 -3.49
N LEU A 346 -10.94 5.53 -3.09
CA LEU A 346 -9.58 6.00 -3.37
C LEU A 346 -8.53 5.26 -2.54
N TYR A 347 -8.85 4.89 -1.30
CA TYR A 347 -7.97 4.03 -0.51
C TYR A 347 -7.89 2.62 -1.08
N THR A 348 -9.01 2.05 -1.54
CA THR A 348 -9.00 0.76 -2.24
C THR A 348 -8.15 0.83 -3.52
N LEU A 349 -8.23 1.93 -4.27
CA LEU A 349 -7.36 2.17 -5.43
C LEU A 349 -5.88 2.22 -5.03
N LEU A 350 -5.53 2.94 -3.95
CA LEU A 350 -4.17 3.01 -3.43
C LEU A 350 -3.66 1.65 -2.93
N GLN A 351 -4.53 0.80 -2.36
CA GLN A 351 -4.20 -0.58 -2.00
C GLN A 351 -3.89 -1.42 -3.24
N ASN A 352 -4.68 -1.31 -4.31
CA ASN A 352 -4.38 -2.01 -5.57
C ASN A 352 -3.03 -1.56 -6.16
N PHE A 353 -2.72 -0.27 -6.12
CA PHE A 353 -1.43 0.26 -6.56
C PHE A 353 -0.28 -0.25 -5.68
N ARG A 354 -0.49 -0.37 -4.37
CA ARG A 354 0.47 -0.94 -3.43
C ARG A 354 0.80 -2.38 -3.79
N ASP A 355 -0.21 -3.19 -4.07
CA ASP A 355 -0.01 -4.61 -4.36
C ASP A 355 0.69 -4.80 -5.70
N GLN A 356 0.35 -4.01 -6.72
CA GLN A 356 1.08 -3.99 -8.00
C GLN A 356 2.54 -3.55 -7.84
N TYR A 357 2.78 -2.46 -7.09
CA TYR A 357 4.12 -1.97 -6.78
C TYR A 357 4.98 -3.04 -6.10
N ASN A 358 4.42 -3.71 -5.08
CA ASN A 358 5.13 -4.76 -4.37
C ASN A 358 5.37 -5.99 -5.25
N GLU A 359 4.45 -6.36 -6.14
CA GLU A 359 4.67 -7.47 -7.06
C GLU A 359 5.79 -7.18 -8.08
N ILE A 360 5.91 -5.93 -8.55
CA ILE A 360 7.02 -5.50 -9.42
C ILE A 360 8.36 -5.61 -8.68
N LEU A 361 8.44 -5.04 -7.47
CA LEU A 361 9.64 -5.17 -6.64
C LEU A 361 9.95 -6.64 -6.34
N MET A 362 8.94 -7.43 -5.97
CA MET A 362 9.11 -8.85 -5.68
C MET A 362 9.73 -9.58 -6.87
N ARG A 363 9.26 -9.32 -8.09
CA ARG A 363 9.80 -9.92 -9.31
C ARG A 363 11.24 -9.51 -9.55
N GLU A 364 11.57 -8.23 -9.38
CA GLU A 364 12.93 -7.70 -9.55
C GLU A 364 13.91 -8.36 -8.56
N TYR A 365 13.56 -8.42 -7.28
CA TYR A 365 14.41 -9.02 -6.25
C TYR A 365 14.46 -10.55 -6.32
N CYS A 366 13.43 -11.23 -6.81
CA CYS A 366 13.51 -12.68 -7.12
C CYS A 366 14.45 -12.93 -8.31
N ALA A 367 14.38 -12.13 -9.38
CA ALA A 367 15.29 -12.24 -10.51
C ALA A 367 16.74 -11.90 -10.13
N GLN A 368 16.96 -10.94 -9.23
CA GLN A 368 18.29 -10.67 -8.69
C GLN A 368 18.81 -11.86 -7.87
N PHE A 369 17.97 -12.43 -7.01
CA PHE A 369 18.33 -13.60 -6.22
C PHE A 369 18.74 -14.79 -7.08
N GLU A 370 17.98 -15.09 -8.14
CA GLU A 370 18.30 -16.16 -9.10
C GLU A 370 19.61 -15.88 -9.84
N ARG A 371 19.86 -14.64 -10.28
CA ARG A 371 21.13 -14.25 -10.89
C ARG A 371 22.32 -14.42 -9.94
N ASP A 372 22.17 -14.04 -8.68
CA ASP A 372 23.23 -14.18 -7.68
C ASP A 372 23.48 -15.65 -7.34
N LEU A 373 22.41 -16.46 -7.34
CA LEU A 373 22.50 -17.90 -7.14
C LEU A 373 23.21 -18.58 -8.32
N ASP A 374 22.90 -18.22 -9.56
CA ASP A 374 23.57 -18.77 -10.75
C ASP A 374 25.06 -18.38 -10.83
N ASN A 375 25.42 -17.17 -10.38
CA ASN A 375 26.77 -16.62 -10.49
C ASN A 375 27.65 -16.83 -9.24
N ASP A 376 27.13 -17.41 -8.16
CA ASP A 376 27.90 -17.62 -6.94
C ASP A 376 29.07 -18.58 -7.17
N ASN A 377 30.17 -18.33 -6.45
CA ASN A 377 31.37 -19.16 -6.54
C ASN A 377 31.32 -20.36 -5.58
N TYR A 378 30.31 -20.44 -4.70
CA TYR A 378 30.11 -21.52 -3.73
C TYR A 378 31.37 -21.86 -2.93
N ALA A 379 32.13 -20.84 -2.54
CA ALA A 379 33.32 -20.98 -1.72
C ALA A 379 33.23 -20.11 -0.45
N PRO A 380 33.79 -20.58 0.69
CA PRO A 380 33.94 -19.77 1.90
C PRO A 380 34.64 -18.42 1.62
N ILE A 381 34.16 -17.34 2.21
CA ILE A 381 34.80 -16.02 2.04
C ILE A 381 36.08 -15.97 2.87
N VAL A 382 37.19 -15.56 2.24
CA VAL A 382 38.48 -15.36 2.89
C VAL A 382 38.75 -13.86 3.02
N ALA A 383 38.94 -13.38 4.24
CA ALA A 383 39.36 -12.01 4.54
C ALA A 383 40.85 -11.99 4.85
N ASN A 384 41.62 -11.26 4.04
CA ASN A 384 43.08 -11.18 4.18
C ASN A 384 43.54 -9.99 5.05
N ASP A 385 42.65 -9.05 5.33
CA ASP A 385 42.94 -7.85 6.12
C ASP A 385 41.72 -7.44 6.98
N GLU A 386 41.96 -6.50 7.90
CA GLU A 386 40.92 -6.03 8.82
C GLU A 386 39.84 -5.19 8.11
N GLN A 387 40.14 -4.59 6.96
CA GLN A 387 39.18 -3.79 6.19
C GLN A 387 38.13 -4.68 5.53
N GLN A 388 38.56 -5.76 4.88
CA GLN A 388 37.71 -6.80 4.28
C GLN A 388 36.87 -7.48 5.36
N PHE A 389 37.45 -7.76 6.53
CA PHE A 389 36.72 -8.32 7.67
C PHE A 389 35.58 -7.39 8.12
N LYS A 390 35.86 -6.11 8.36
CA LYS A 390 34.85 -5.12 8.77
C LYS A 390 33.78 -4.90 7.70
N ALA A 391 34.16 -4.91 6.42
CA ALA A 391 33.21 -4.78 5.32
C ALA A 391 32.17 -5.92 5.33
N ILE A 392 32.59 -7.17 5.53
CA ILE A 392 31.69 -8.34 5.55
C ILE A 392 30.76 -8.28 6.78
N ILE A 393 31.30 -7.98 7.96
CA ILE A 393 30.52 -7.86 9.22
C ILE A 393 29.49 -6.72 9.14
N SER A 394 29.83 -5.62 8.45
CA SER A 394 28.90 -4.50 8.26
C SER A 394 27.71 -4.88 7.37
N GLN A 395 27.92 -5.77 6.41
CA GLN A 395 26.88 -6.22 5.48
C GLN A 395 26.02 -7.31 6.11
N PHE A 396 26.63 -8.26 6.83
CA PHE A 396 25.95 -9.42 7.40
C PHE A 396 26.25 -9.59 8.90
N PRO A 397 25.23 -9.66 9.77
CA PRO A 397 25.41 -9.82 11.21
C PRO A 397 25.91 -11.24 11.54
N PHE A 398 27.23 -11.38 11.62
CA PHE A 398 27.89 -12.63 12.01
C PHE A 398 28.70 -12.44 13.27
N TYR A 399 28.56 -13.37 14.22
CA TYR A 399 29.38 -13.42 15.42
C TYR A 399 29.88 -14.84 15.67
N LYS A 400 31.19 -15.03 15.64
CA LYS A 400 31.87 -16.24 16.11
C LYS A 400 32.84 -15.84 17.22
N ARG A 401 32.66 -16.41 18.42
CA ARG A 401 33.54 -16.15 19.56
C ARG A 401 34.98 -16.47 19.17
N GLY A 402 35.90 -15.53 19.43
CA GLY A 402 37.34 -15.70 19.20
C GLY A 402 37.81 -15.37 17.78
N LEU A 403 36.91 -15.16 16.81
CA LEU A 403 37.31 -14.87 15.42
C LEU A 403 38.04 -13.52 15.28
N ASP A 404 37.78 -12.59 16.20
CA ASP A 404 38.47 -11.31 16.27
C ASP A 404 39.93 -11.42 16.75
N GLN A 405 40.30 -12.56 17.33
CA GLN A 405 41.64 -12.85 17.86
C GLN A 405 42.47 -13.73 16.90
N GLU A 406 41.85 -14.28 15.84
CA GLU A 406 42.54 -15.08 14.83
C GLU A 406 43.46 -14.21 13.94
N GLN A 407 44.65 -14.73 13.60
CA GLN A 407 45.54 -14.11 12.60
C GLN A 407 44.94 -14.23 11.20
N PHE A 408 45.27 -13.29 10.32
CA PHE A 408 44.84 -13.35 8.93
C PHE A 408 45.58 -14.47 8.17
N PRO A 409 44.93 -15.15 7.21
CA PRO A 409 43.59 -14.88 6.70
C PRO A 409 42.45 -15.50 7.54
N ARG A 410 41.38 -14.72 7.77
CA ARG A 410 40.17 -15.18 8.47
C ARG A 410 39.16 -15.73 7.48
N ILE A 411 38.55 -16.87 7.79
CA ILE A 411 37.63 -17.57 6.88
C ILE A 411 36.20 -17.53 7.44
N PHE A 412 35.27 -17.04 6.63
CA PHE A 412 33.83 -17.13 6.91
C PHE A 412 33.26 -18.41 6.29
N PRO A 413 32.40 -19.14 7.00
CA PRO A 413 31.88 -20.44 6.56
C PRO A 413 30.87 -20.34 5.40
N PHE A 414 30.38 -19.14 5.09
CA PHE A 414 29.42 -18.89 4.02
C PHE A 414 30.08 -18.20 2.82
N SER A 415 29.44 -18.32 1.66
CA SER A 415 29.84 -17.67 0.41
C SER A 415 29.38 -16.21 0.32
N LYS A 416 29.85 -15.49 -0.73
CA LYS A 416 29.46 -14.10 -1.01
C LYS A 416 27.97 -13.92 -1.27
N PHE A 417 27.28 -15.00 -1.66
CA PHE A 417 25.83 -15.03 -1.82
C PHE A 417 25.08 -14.62 -0.56
N VAL A 418 25.49 -15.09 0.63
CA VAL A 418 24.71 -14.86 1.87
C VAL A 418 24.64 -13.37 2.26
N PRO A 419 25.77 -12.63 2.34
CA PRO A 419 25.71 -11.17 2.58
C PRO A 419 24.96 -10.40 1.51
N ALA A 420 25.10 -10.78 0.23
CA ALA A 420 24.43 -10.12 -0.89
C ALA A 420 22.90 -10.23 -0.80
N VAL A 421 22.40 -11.46 -0.60
CA VAL A 421 20.97 -11.75 -0.42
C VAL A 421 20.40 -11.06 0.81
N TYR A 422 21.15 -11.03 1.92
CA TYR A 422 20.71 -10.31 3.11
C TYR A 422 20.61 -8.79 2.89
N GLY A 423 21.55 -8.20 2.15
CA GLY A 423 21.48 -6.80 1.71
C GLY A 423 20.30 -6.52 0.76
N GLN A 424 19.99 -7.47 -0.13
CA GLN A 424 18.82 -7.41 -1.00
C GLN A 424 17.51 -7.45 -0.20
N ALA A 425 17.40 -8.33 0.79
CA ALA A 425 16.22 -8.39 1.65
C ALA A 425 16.00 -7.04 2.36
N LYS A 426 17.05 -6.43 2.92
CA LYS A 426 16.96 -5.09 3.53
C LYS A 426 16.50 -4.03 2.54
N SER A 427 17.06 -4.03 1.32
CA SER A 427 16.75 -3.04 0.28
C SER A 427 15.31 -3.18 -0.22
N TYR A 428 14.83 -4.42 -0.39
CA TYR A 428 13.45 -4.73 -0.70
C TYR A 428 12.49 -4.19 0.37
N LEU A 429 12.76 -4.43 1.65
CA LEU A 429 11.90 -3.96 2.75
C LEU A 429 11.85 -2.43 2.83
N VAL A 430 12.98 -1.76 2.59
CA VAL A 430 13.03 -0.29 2.47
C VAL A 430 12.20 0.17 1.26
N GLY A 431 12.27 -0.53 0.14
CA GLY A 431 11.42 -0.30 -1.04
C GLY A 431 9.93 -0.39 -0.71
N CYS A 432 9.50 -1.45 -0.04
CA CYS A 432 8.11 -1.62 0.40
C CYS A 432 7.63 -0.46 1.30
N LEU A 433 8.50 0.03 2.20
CA LEU A 433 8.18 1.16 3.08
C LEU A 433 8.00 2.47 2.35
N LYS A 434 8.78 2.76 1.29
CA LYS A 434 8.60 3.98 0.48
C LYS A 434 7.17 4.11 -0.06
N PHE A 435 6.53 2.98 -0.40
CA PHE A 435 5.11 3.01 -0.80
C PHE A 435 4.17 3.21 0.39
N MET A 436 4.53 2.82 1.61
CA MET A 436 3.69 3.02 2.80
C MET A 436 3.76 4.43 3.38
N GLU A 437 4.81 5.20 3.10
CA GLU A 437 4.96 6.58 3.57
C GLU A 437 3.74 7.45 3.23
N HIS A 438 3.29 8.31 4.14
CA HIS A 438 2.15 9.24 3.95
C HIS A 438 0.75 8.60 3.84
N LEU A 439 0.59 7.26 3.82
CA LEU A 439 -0.73 6.60 3.77
C LEU A 439 -1.55 6.68 5.09
N GLN A 440 -1.06 7.40 6.11
CA GLN A 440 -1.69 7.52 7.43
C GLN A 440 -1.97 6.17 8.13
N LEU A 441 -1.22 5.13 7.79
CA LEU A 441 -1.32 3.80 8.41
C LEU A 441 -0.74 3.84 9.83
N SER A 442 -1.29 3.01 10.72
CA SER A 442 -0.71 2.86 12.06
C SER A 442 0.66 2.18 11.99
N PRO A 443 1.60 2.48 12.90
CA PRO A 443 2.91 1.81 12.92
C PRO A 443 2.80 0.28 13.01
N SER A 444 1.78 -0.24 13.70
CA SER A 444 1.50 -1.67 13.79
C SER A 444 1.05 -2.28 12.46
N GLU A 445 0.16 -1.60 11.71
CA GLU A 445 -0.27 -2.06 10.38
C GLU A 445 0.90 -2.07 9.38
N VAL A 446 1.79 -1.09 9.47
CA VAL A 446 3.01 -1.02 8.67
C VAL A 446 3.91 -2.20 9.03
N ASP A 447 4.16 -2.45 10.32
CA ASP A 447 4.97 -3.58 10.80
C ASP A 447 4.44 -4.92 10.31
N ASP A 448 3.16 -5.21 10.56
CA ASP A 448 2.53 -6.47 10.14
C ASP A 448 2.59 -6.67 8.62
N THR A 449 2.44 -5.60 7.85
CA THR A 449 2.50 -5.74 6.40
C THR A 449 3.93 -5.93 5.88
N VAL A 450 4.92 -5.23 6.44
CA VAL A 450 6.34 -5.43 6.08
C VAL A 450 6.76 -6.86 6.39
N ARG A 451 6.33 -7.42 7.53
CA ARG A 451 6.61 -8.81 7.89
C ARG A 451 5.93 -9.81 6.97
N ARG A 452 4.69 -9.53 6.56
CA ARG A 452 3.99 -10.33 5.54
C ARG A 452 4.77 -10.34 4.23
N TYR A 453 5.23 -9.19 3.75
CA TYR A 453 6.03 -9.09 2.53
C TYR A 453 7.38 -9.80 2.64
N ALA A 454 8.06 -9.70 3.78
CA ALA A 454 9.28 -10.45 4.06
C ALA A 454 9.04 -11.96 3.99
N ASN A 455 7.98 -12.46 4.62
CA ASN A 455 7.62 -13.88 4.57
C ASN A 455 7.32 -14.38 3.15
N VAL A 456 6.64 -13.58 2.32
CA VAL A 456 6.38 -13.94 0.91
C VAL A 456 7.68 -13.95 0.11
N LEU A 457 8.56 -12.97 0.30
CA LEU A 457 9.88 -12.92 -0.36
C LEU A 457 10.71 -14.17 -0.02
N LEU A 458 10.86 -14.47 1.27
CA LEU A 458 11.62 -15.63 1.73
C LEU A 458 11.04 -16.94 1.18
N ALA A 459 9.70 -17.06 1.10
CA ALA A 459 9.05 -18.24 0.53
C ALA A 459 9.33 -18.39 -0.98
N ARG A 460 9.31 -17.29 -1.75
CA ARG A 460 9.68 -17.33 -3.18
C ARG A 460 11.14 -17.71 -3.37
N TRP A 461 12.06 -17.12 -2.58
CA TRP A 461 13.48 -17.47 -2.61
C TRP A 461 13.76 -18.93 -2.23
N SER A 462 13.02 -19.48 -1.26
CA SER A 462 13.07 -20.91 -0.94
C SER A 462 12.62 -21.78 -2.12
N GLY A 463 11.57 -21.36 -2.84
CA GLY A 463 11.15 -21.98 -4.09
C GLY A 463 12.22 -21.93 -5.20
N SER A 464 12.84 -20.76 -5.41
CA SER A 464 13.93 -20.58 -6.38
C SER A 464 15.14 -21.46 -6.02
N LEU A 465 15.53 -21.55 -4.74
CA LEU A 465 16.60 -22.45 -4.28
C LEU A 465 16.27 -23.92 -4.57
N LYS A 466 15.06 -24.37 -4.23
CA LYS A 466 14.63 -25.74 -4.50
C LYS A 466 14.66 -26.06 -5.99
N SER A 467 14.11 -25.17 -6.83
CA SER A 467 14.10 -25.34 -8.28
C SER A 467 15.52 -25.34 -8.86
N PHE A 468 16.37 -24.44 -8.39
CA PHE A 468 17.76 -24.38 -8.77
C PHE A 468 18.46 -25.70 -8.44
N VAL A 469 18.37 -26.18 -7.21
CA VAL A 469 18.96 -27.45 -6.78
C VAL A 469 18.46 -28.63 -7.64
N ALA A 470 17.15 -28.74 -7.87
CA ALA A 470 16.56 -29.80 -8.70
C ALA A 470 16.92 -29.74 -10.19
N SER A 471 17.21 -28.57 -10.75
CA SER A 471 17.34 -28.38 -12.21
C SER A 471 18.58 -29.02 -12.85
N LYS A 472 19.69 -29.14 -12.11
CA LYS A 472 20.99 -29.62 -12.62
C LYS A 472 21.72 -30.42 -11.55
N ARG A 473 22.44 -31.47 -11.95
CA ARG A 473 23.36 -32.19 -11.05
C ARG A 473 24.51 -31.27 -10.64
N ARG A 474 24.64 -31.05 -9.34
CA ARG A 474 25.66 -30.19 -8.73
C ARG A 474 26.79 -31.01 -8.15
N THR A 475 27.96 -30.40 -8.02
CA THR A 475 29.08 -31.06 -7.33
C THR A 475 28.79 -31.14 -5.83
N LEU A 476 29.35 -32.16 -5.17
CA LEU A 476 29.18 -32.35 -3.73
C LEU A 476 29.63 -31.12 -2.92
N VAL A 477 30.75 -30.50 -3.31
CA VAL A 477 31.28 -29.28 -2.67
C VAL A 477 30.27 -28.12 -2.76
N GLN A 478 29.63 -27.93 -3.91
CA GLN A 478 28.60 -26.91 -4.08
C GLN A 478 27.36 -27.21 -3.22
N LEU A 479 26.89 -28.46 -3.18
CA LEU A 479 25.73 -28.85 -2.36
C LEU A 479 25.99 -28.62 -0.87
N VAL A 480 27.18 -28.99 -0.38
CA VAL A 480 27.61 -28.72 1.00
C VAL A 480 27.60 -27.23 1.30
N GLN A 481 28.18 -26.41 0.42
CA GLN A 481 28.22 -24.96 0.62
C GLN A 481 26.82 -24.32 0.55
N ILE A 482 25.93 -24.80 -0.32
CA ILE A 482 24.52 -24.37 -0.39
C ILE A 482 23.81 -24.66 0.94
N THR A 483 23.99 -25.85 1.51
CA THR A 483 23.42 -26.18 2.83
C THR A 483 23.90 -25.23 3.92
N ILE A 484 25.19 -24.90 3.93
CA ILE A 484 25.76 -23.95 4.88
C ILE A 484 25.15 -22.56 4.66
N ASN A 485 25.09 -22.09 3.41
CA ASN A 485 24.48 -20.81 3.05
C ASN A 485 23.02 -20.74 3.53
N ILE A 486 22.21 -21.77 3.29
CA ILE A 486 20.81 -21.86 3.75
C ILE A 486 20.75 -21.76 5.28
N GLY A 487 21.63 -22.47 6.00
CA GLY A 487 21.71 -22.39 7.46
C GLY A 487 22.00 -20.98 7.99
N TYR A 488 22.85 -20.21 7.30
CA TYR A 488 23.12 -18.82 7.67
C TYR A 488 22.00 -17.85 7.29
N LEU A 489 21.32 -18.10 6.16
CA LEU A 489 20.13 -17.33 5.79
C LEU A 489 19.01 -17.51 6.80
N GLU A 490 18.75 -18.73 7.28
CA GLU A 490 17.76 -18.98 8.34
C GLU A 490 18.13 -18.29 9.65
N LYS A 491 19.40 -18.37 10.08
CA LYS A 491 19.87 -17.64 11.28
C LYS A 491 19.72 -16.12 11.14
N SER A 492 19.82 -15.61 9.91
CA SER A 492 19.68 -14.18 9.65
C SER A 492 18.23 -13.68 9.75
N CYS A 493 17.22 -14.58 9.69
CA CYS A 493 15.81 -14.21 9.84
C CYS A 493 15.55 -13.47 11.15
N GLY A 494 16.10 -13.93 12.28
CA GLY A 494 15.96 -13.23 13.56
C GLY A 494 16.59 -11.82 13.57
N SER A 495 17.69 -11.63 12.85
CA SER A 495 18.29 -10.30 12.66
C SER A 495 17.46 -9.42 11.70
N LEU A 496 16.78 -10.03 10.73
CA LEU A 496 15.86 -9.34 9.83
C LEU A 496 14.60 -8.89 10.57
N GLU A 497 14.09 -9.67 11.52
CA GLU A 497 12.98 -9.25 12.40
C GLU A 497 13.32 -8.01 13.23
N GLN A 498 14.50 -8.02 13.87
CA GLN A 498 14.98 -6.87 14.62
C GLN A 498 15.18 -5.65 13.70
N TYR A 499 15.63 -5.86 12.47
CA TYR A 499 15.75 -4.81 11.47
C TYR A 499 14.38 -4.23 11.11
N ILE A 500 13.37 -5.07 10.85
CA ILE A 500 11.98 -4.63 10.56
C ILE A 500 11.45 -3.81 11.74
N SER A 501 11.56 -4.30 12.97
CA SER A 501 11.13 -3.56 14.17
C SER A 501 11.80 -2.20 14.31
N LYS A 502 13.11 -2.09 14.02
CA LYS A 502 13.82 -0.80 14.04
C LYS A 502 13.37 0.14 12.93
N LEU A 503 12.99 -0.41 11.77
CA LEU A 503 12.59 0.32 10.59
C LEU A 503 11.19 0.93 10.77
N THR A 504 10.30 0.23 11.48
CA THR A 504 8.88 0.60 11.69
C THR A 504 8.65 1.40 12.97
N ASN A 505 9.36 1.09 14.08
CA ASN A 505 9.22 1.81 15.37
C ASN A 505 10.11 3.06 15.47
N ARG A 506 10.16 3.90 14.43
CA ARG A 506 11.02 5.11 14.44
C ARG A 506 10.65 6.17 15.49
N ASN A 507 9.53 6.06 16.21
CA ASN A 507 9.03 7.15 17.06
C ASN A 507 8.53 6.82 18.48
N ASP A 508 8.58 5.58 18.98
CA ASP A 508 8.19 5.34 20.38
C ASP A 508 9.11 4.33 21.08
N GLY A 509 9.71 4.77 22.18
CA GLY A 509 10.53 3.95 23.09
C GLY A 509 9.73 2.93 23.92
N SER A 510 8.50 2.60 23.53
CA SER A 510 7.66 1.61 24.20
C SER A 510 7.87 0.23 23.57
N ALA A 511 8.91 -0.45 24.05
CA ALA A 511 9.22 -1.85 23.74
C ALA A 511 8.21 -2.86 24.34
N ALA A 512 6.91 -2.53 24.40
CA ALA A 512 5.91 -3.25 25.18
C ALA A 512 4.63 -3.57 24.39
N SER A 513 4.75 -4.37 23.32
CA SER A 513 3.64 -5.17 22.78
C SER A 513 4.12 -6.20 21.74
N SER A 514 5.21 -6.92 22.01
CA SER A 514 5.79 -7.92 21.10
C SER A 514 5.01 -9.26 21.04
N GLY A 515 3.90 -9.41 21.77
CA GLY A 515 3.17 -10.68 21.91
C GLY A 515 2.18 -11.01 20.78
N HIS A 516 1.81 -10.04 19.94
CA HIS A 516 0.80 -10.22 18.88
C HIS A 516 1.30 -9.91 17.45
N LEU A 517 2.59 -9.60 17.28
CA LEU A 517 3.15 -9.30 15.97
C LEU A 517 3.39 -10.58 15.17
N LEU A 518 3.17 -10.50 13.85
CA LEU A 518 3.51 -11.59 12.93
C LEU A 518 5.02 -11.92 13.07
N THR A 519 5.42 -13.17 13.17
CA THR A 519 6.85 -13.54 13.12
C THR A 519 7.24 -14.00 11.72
N LEU A 520 8.52 -13.87 11.39
CA LEU A 520 9.11 -14.55 10.24
C LEU A 520 9.09 -16.04 10.53
N LYS A 521 8.79 -16.84 9.51
CA LYS A 521 8.78 -18.29 9.67
C LYS A 521 10.22 -18.77 9.90
N ASP A 522 10.46 -19.48 11.00
CA ASP A 522 11.81 -20.01 11.32
C ASP A 522 12.29 -21.12 10.38
N GLN A 523 11.37 -21.74 9.62
CA GLN A 523 11.65 -22.90 8.75
C GLN A 523 11.28 -22.65 7.28
N VAL A 524 11.43 -21.42 6.77
CA VAL A 524 11.08 -21.10 5.37
C VAL A 524 11.86 -21.93 4.36
N PHE A 525 13.13 -22.25 4.66
CA PHE A 525 14.02 -22.98 3.76
C PHE A 525 14.06 -24.48 4.01
N ARG A 526 13.20 -25.03 4.88
CA ARG A 526 13.21 -26.46 5.23
C ARG A 526 13.07 -27.36 4.01
N ASP A 527 12.14 -27.04 3.11
CA ASP A 527 11.87 -27.89 1.94
C ASP A 527 13.02 -27.80 0.92
N ALA A 528 13.64 -26.63 0.76
CA ALA A 528 14.84 -26.45 -0.05
C ALA A 528 16.05 -27.17 0.57
N ARG A 529 16.20 -27.13 1.89
CA ARG A 529 17.24 -27.87 2.62
C ARG A 529 17.08 -29.38 2.41
N SER A 530 15.88 -29.92 2.62
CA SER A 530 15.61 -31.35 2.44
C SER A 530 15.96 -31.81 1.01
N GLU A 531 15.70 -30.99 0.00
CA GLU A 531 16.09 -31.27 -1.38
C GLU A 531 17.61 -31.32 -1.55
N VAL A 532 18.35 -30.37 -0.96
CA VAL A 532 19.82 -30.37 -1.01
C VAL A 532 20.40 -31.58 -0.27
N GLU A 533 19.84 -31.93 0.89
CA GLU A 533 20.25 -33.10 1.68
C GLU A 533 20.08 -34.40 0.89
N GLN A 534 18.94 -34.57 0.21
CA GLN A 534 18.70 -35.72 -0.66
C GLN A 534 19.72 -35.78 -1.81
N GLN A 535 20.04 -34.65 -2.45
CA GLN A 535 21.05 -34.63 -3.51
C GLN A 535 22.47 -34.91 -3.00
N ILE A 536 22.79 -34.56 -1.76
CA ILE A 536 24.07 -34.93 -1.12
C ILE A 536 24.15 -36.45 -0.98
N ASP A 537 23.09 -37.07 -0.48
CA ASP A 537 23.01 -38.54 -0.34
C ASP A 537 23.14 -39.24 -1.69
N ASP A 538 22.41 -38.78 -2.71
CA ASP A 538 22.47 -39.35 -4.06
C ASP A 538 23.85 -39.16 -4.70
N ALA A 539 24.45 -37.97 -4.58
CA ALA A 539 25.78 -37.70 -5.13
C ALA A 539 26.88 -38.54 -4.47
N LEU A 540 26.77 -38.79 -3.16
CA LEU A 540 27.69 -39.68 -2.44
C LEU A 540 27.48 -41.14 -2.82
N ARG A 541 26.23 -41.60 -2.97
CA ARG A 541 25.93 -42.96 -3.45
C ARG A 541 26.50 -43.20 -4.85
N ASP A 542 26.30 -42.28 -5.77
CA ASP A 542 26.86 -42.37 -7.13
C ASP A 542 28.39 -42.45 -7.12
N LYS A 543 29.05 -41.73 -6.18
CA LYS A 543 30.50 -41.81 -6.01
C LYS A 543 30.95 -43.14 -5.44
N VAL A 544 30.26 -43.65 -4.41
CA VAL A 544 30.52 -44.99 -3.86
C VAL A 544 30.36 -46.05 -4.94
N ASP A 545 29.32 -45.95 -5.76
CA ASP A 545 29.07 -46.86 -6.87
C ASP A 545 30.17 -46.81 -7.92
N ALA A 546 30.62 -45.63 -8.31
CA ALA A 546 31.74 -45.48 -9.24
C ALA A 546 33.04 -46.12 -8.72
N PHE A 547 33.30 -46.09 -7.41
CA PHE A 547 34.43 -46.82 -6.81
C PHE A 547 34.20 -48.33 -6.80
N LEU A 548 32.97 -48.77 -6.49
CA LEU A 548 32.62 -50.20 -6.45
C LEU A 548 32.59 -50.84 -7.85
N GLU A 549 32.33 -50.08 -8.91
CA GLU A 549 32.44 -50.54 -10.30
C GLU A 549 33.90 -50.90 -10.69
N LEU A 550 34.89 -50.35 -9.98
CA LEU A 550 36.30 -50.73 -10.16
C LEU A 550 36.64 -52.06 -9.47
N ALA A 551 35.71 -52.66 -8.72
CA ALA A 551 35.93 -53.93 -8.04
C ALA A 551 36.16 -55.05 -9.07
N ASN A 552 37.38 -55.56 -9.12
CA ASN A 552 37.77 -56.69 -9.95
C ASN A 552 38.29 -57.83 -9.07
N TYR A 553 37.38 -58.52 -8.39
CA TYR A 553 37.73 -59.67 -7.57
C TYR A 553 37.98 -60.89 -8.45
N ASP A 554 39.14 -61.51 -8.28
CA ASP A 554 39.33 -62.90 -8.67
C ASP A 554 38.70 -63.80 -7.59
N TRP A 555 37.47 -64.23 -7.81
CA TRP A 555 36.73 -65.05 -6.85
C TRP A 555 37.28 -66.49 -6.72
N GLU A 556 38.20 -66.89 -7.59
CA GLU A 556 38.82 -68.21 -7.60
C GLU A 556 40.28 -68.19 -7.05
N LEU A 557 40.68 -67.07 -6.42
CA LEU A 557 42.00 -66.85 -5.82
C LEU A 557 42.41 -67.91 -4.78
N SER A 558 43.62 -68.47 -4.93
CA SER A 558 44.11 -69.53 -4.03
C SER A 558 44.46 -69.06 -2.62
N SER A 559 44.90 -67.80 -2.46
CA SER A 559 45.25 -67.18 -1.18
C SER A 559 45.12 -65.67 -1.27
N SER A 560 44.73 -65.00 -0.18
CA SER A 560 44.62 -63.53 -0.16
C SER A 560 45.96 -62.82 -0.42
N SER A 561 45.89 -61.58 -0.89
CA SER A 561 47.07 -60.75 -1.16
C SER A 561 47.70 -60.16 0.10
N GLY A 562 47.06 -60.33 1.26
CA GLY A 562 47.51 -59.82 2.57
C GLY A 562 47.32 -58.31 2.79
N ARG A 563 46.78 -57.59 1.81
CA ARG A 563 46.41 -56.16 1.91
C ARG A 563 45.00 -55.96 1.36
N ALA A 564 44.35 -54.86 1.74
CA ALA A 564 43.07 -54.50 1.16
C ALA A 564 43.22 -54.10 -0.31
N SER A 565 42.14 -54.28 -1.08
CA SER A 565 42.01 -53.88 -2.48
C SER A 565 42.20 -52.37 -2.63
N ASP A 566 42.87 -51.97 -3.71
CA ASP A 566 43.23 -50.57 -3.95
C ASP A 566 41.98 -49.67 -4.03
N TYR A 567 40.89 -50.15 -4.64
CA TYR A 567 39.64 -49.40 -4.77
C TYR A 567 38.95 -49.10 -3.41
N ILE A 568 39.05 -50.00 -2.42
CA ILE A 568 38.53 -49.78 -1.06
C ILE A 568 39.39 -48.76 -0.32
N SER A 569 40.71 -48.88 -0.45
CA SER A 569 41.64 -47.93 0.15
C SER A 569 41.42 -46.51 -0.39
N ASP A 570 41.17 -46.37 -1.69
CA ASP A 570 40.90 -45.08 -2.32
C ASP A 570 39.49 -44.55 -1.99
N LEU A 571 38.49 -45.43 -1.89
CA LEU A 571 37.15 -45.07 -1.42
C LEU A 571 37.18 -44.52 0.01
N ILE A 572 37.89 -45.19 0.93
CA ILE A 572 38.02 -44.75 2.32
C ILE A 572 38.71 -43.39 2.38
N LYS A 573 39.84 -43.19 1.69
CA LYS A 573 40.50 -41.87 1.61
C LYS A 573 39.59 -40.78 1.05
N PHE A 574 38.78 -41.10 0.04
CA PHE A 574 37.78 -40.19 -0.50
C PHE A 574 36.73 -39.80 0.55
N LEU A 575 36.18 -40.78 1.28
CA LEU A 575 35.19 -40.54 2.33
C LEU A 575 35.78 -39.74 3.50
N GLU A 576 37.01 -40.06 3.95
CA GLU A 576 37.73 -39.29 4.98
C GLU A 576 37.91 -37.84 4.57
N THR A 577 38.43 -37.60 3.36
CA THR A 577 38.64 -36.24 2.82
C THR A 577 37.32 -35.49 2.69
N THR A 578 36.26 -36.19 2.28
CA THR A 578 34.92 -35.62 2.11
C THR A 578 34.29 -35.26 3.46
N PHE A 579 34.34 -36.13 4.46
CA PHE A 579 33.78 -35.85 5.78
C PHE A 579 34.59 -34.80 6.55
N LEU A 580 35.91 -34.69 6.33
CA LEU A 580 36.70 -33.56 6.82
C LEU A 580 36.20 -32.22 6.25
N SER A 581 35.78 -32.19 4.98
CA SER A 581 35.17 -31.00 4.37
C SER A 581 33.79 -30.66 4.96
N PHE A 582 33.15 -31.58 5.68
CA PHE A 582 31.85 -31.38 6.33
C PHE A 582 31.95 -30.74 7.72
N THR A 583 33.13 -30.32 8.15
CA THR A 583 33.35 -29.61 9.42
C THR A 583 32.44 -28.39 9.63
N ASN A 584 31.99 -27.75 8.54
CA ASN A 584 31.07 -26.60 8.60
C ASN A 584 29.58 -26.95 8.43
N LEU A 585 29.24 -28.23 8.17
CA LEU A 585 27.84 -28.68 8.07
C LEU A 585 27.19 -28.81 9.46
N PRO A 586 25.84 -28.74 9.55
CA PRO A 586 25.13 -29.08 10.76
C PRO A 586 25.46 -30.51 11.23
N ALA A 587 25.84 -30.66 12.50
CA ALA A 587 26.25 -31.96 13.06
C ALA A 587 25.18 -33.05 12.89
N VAL A 588 23.89 -32.71 12.96
CA VAL A 588 22.81 -33.68 12.72
C VAL A 588 22.86 -34.23 11.29
N LEU A 589 23.04 -33.36 10.31
CA LEU A 589 23.08 -33.74 8.90
C LEU A 589 24.36 -34.52 8.57
N ALA A 590 25.53 -34.05 9.01
CA ALA A 590 26.78 -34.76 8.79
C ALA A 590 26.74 -36.20 9.34
N ARG A 591 26.13 -36.39 10.53
CA ARG A 591 25.90 -37.71 11.12
C ARG A 591 24.92 -38.56 10.32
N HIS A 592 23.83 -37.97 9.84
CA HIS A 592 22.85 -38.65 9.00
C HIS A 592 23.49 -39.18 7.72
N VAL A 593 24.16 -38.30 6.96
CA VAL A 593 24.82 -38.63 5.68
C VAL A 593 25.89 -39.71 5.89
N CYS A 594 26.73 -39.57 6.93
CA CYS A 594 27.74 -40.57 7.27
C CYS A 594 27.11 -41.95 7.53
N MET A 595 26.04 -42.01 8.32
CA MET A 595 25.35 -43.25 8.64
C MET A 595 24.67 -43.86 7.41
N GLN A 596 24.02 -43.06 6.57
CA GLN A 596 23.41 -43.54 5.33
C GLN A 596 24.44 -44.12 4.37
N ILE A 597 25.59 -43.47 4.20
CA ILE A 597 26.66 -43.95 3.31
C ILE A 597 27.34 -45.20 3.84
N CYS A 598 27.63 -45.29 5.14
CA CYS A 598 28.19 -46.52 5.72
C CYS A 598 27.24 -47.71 5.57
N LYS A 599 25.93 -47.50 5.82
CA LYS A 599 24.90 -48.51 5.60
C LYS A 599 24.79 -48.91 4.12
N TYR A 600 24.85 -47.94 3.22
CA TYR A 600 24.80 -48.18 1.78
C TYR A 600 26.00 -49.01 1.31
N LEU A 601 27.20 -48.64 1.76
CA LEU A 601 28.43 -49.38 1.47
C LEU A 601 28.37 -50.82 2.01
N ALA A 602 27.94 -51.03 3.26
CA ALA A 602 27.78 -52.36 3.85
C ALA A 602 26.80 -53.23 3.05
N ASN A 603 25.67 -52.65 2.61
CA ASN A 603 24.70 -53.35 1.77
C ASN A 603 25.29 -53.71 0.41
N ARG A 604 25.98 -52.78 -0.26
CA ARG A 604 26.58 -53.05 -1.58
C ARG A 604 27.68 -54.11 -1.54
N LEU A 605 28.50 -54.13 -0.49
CA LEU A 605 29.47 -55.21 -0.28
C LEU A 605 28.78 -56.55 -0.01
N SER A 606 27.70 -56.54 0.75
CA SER A 606 26.87 -57.74 0.96
C SER A 606 26.26 -58.25 -0.35
N ASP A 607 25.73 -57.34 -1.18
CA ASP A 607 25.16 -57.66 -2.49
C ASP A 607 26.21 -58.20 -3.45
N LEU A 608 27.44 -57.69 -3.40
CA LEU A 608 28.55 -58.19 -4.21
C LEU A 608 28.86 -59.66 -3.88
N LEU A 609 28.93 -60.01 -2.59
CA LEU A 609 29.15 -61.39 -2.15
C LEU A 609 27.94 -62.29 -2.41
N LEU A 610 26.72 -61.77 -2.28
CA LEU A 610 25.47 -62.53 -2.43
C LEU A 610 24.93 -62.56 -3.87
N SER A 611 25.52 -61.80 -4.79
CA SER A 611 25.07 -61.66 -6.19
C SER A 611 24.84 -63.01 -6.88
N PRO A 612 23.72 -63.21 -7.60
CA PRO A 612 23.47 -64.45 -8.34
C PRO A 612 24.46 -64.67 -9.50
N ASP A 613 25.10 -63.60 -10.00
CA ASP A 613 26.10 -63.69 -11.08
C ASP A 613 27.40 -64.35 -10.61
N LEU A 614 27.68 -64.27 -9.31
CA LEU A 614 28.82 -64.92 -8.67
C LEU A 614 28.54 -66.40 -8.44
N LYS A 615 29.10 -67.26 -9.31
CA LYS A 615 28.84 -68.70 -9.30
C LYS A 615 29.69 -69.50 -8.32
N ALA A 616 30.93 -69.08 -8.07
CA ALA A 616 31.90 -69.82 -7.28
C ALA A 616 32.77 -68.87 -6.46
N VAL A 617 33.08 -69.24 -5.21
CA VAL A 617 33.94 -68.46 -4.31
C VAL A 617 34.93 -69.39 -3.61
N SER A 618 36.21 -69.08 -3.74
CA SER A 618 37.31 -69.75 -3.05
C SER A 618 37.50 -69.19 -1.63
N THR A 619 38.18 -69.96 -0.76
CA THR A 619 38.54 -69.47 0.57
C THR A 619 39.52 -68.30 0.50
N GLY A 620 40.48 -68.32 -0.43
CA GLY A 620 41.46 -67.24 -0.59
C GLY A 620 40.85 -65.93 -1.09
N ALA A 621 39.84 -65.99 -1.96
CA ALA A 621 39.07 -64.82 -2.35
C ALA A 621 38.18 -64.28 -1.22
N LEU A 622 37.60 -65.18 -0.41
CA LEU A 622 36.82 -64.78 0.76
C LEU A 622 37.70 -64.11 1.83
N ASP A 623 38.93 -64.60 2.04
CA ASP A 623 39.92 -63.97 2.91
C ASP A 623 40.30 -62.57 2.40
N GLN A 624 40.40 -62.37 1.07
CA GLN A 624 40.67 -61.07 0.47
C GLN A 624 39.49 -60.09 0.68
N PHE A 625 38.26 -60.56 0.45
CA PHE A 625 37.05 -59.78 0.70
C PHE A 625 36.90 -59.42 2.19
N ASP A 626 37.30 -60.32 3.10
CA ASP A 626 37.31 -60.06 4.53
C ASP A 626 38.25 -58.90 4.91
N LEU A 627 39.47 -58.87 4.34
CA LEU A 627 40.40 -57.75 4.54
C LEU A 627 39.80 -56.39 4.11
N ASP A 628 39.01 -56.39 3.05
CA ASP A 628 38.32 -55.20 2.55
C ASP A 628 37.20 -54.74 3.49
N VAL A 629 36.43 -55.67 4.06
CA VAL A 629 35.42 -55.37 5.07
C VAL A 629 36.06 -54.89 6.37
N ILE A 630 37.20 -55.46 6.79
CA ILE A 630 37.95 -55.00 7.97
C ILE A 630 38.36 -53.53 7.81
N GLN A 631 38.82 -53.10 6.63
CA GLN A 631 39.17 -51.69 6.42
C GLN A 631 37.96 -50.77 6.54
N CYS A 632 36.80 -51.17 6.01
CA CYS A 632 35.56 -50.42 6.16
C CYS A 632 35.13 -50.31 7.64
N GLU A 633 35.27 -51.38 8.42
CA GLU A 633 34.96 -51.37 9.85
C GLU A 633 35.94 -50.50 10.66
N LEU A 634 37.24 -50.58 10.35
CA LEU A 634 38.25 -49.70 10.95
C LEU A 634 37.93 -48.24 10.67
N PHE A 635 37.53 -47.90 9.44
CA PHE A 635 37.05 -46.56 9.10
C PHE A 635 35.84 -46.15 9.96
N THR A 636 34.82 -47.01 10.11
CA THR A 636 33.67 -46.68 10.98
C THR A 636 34.02 -46.53 12.46
N SER A 637 35.04 -47.26 12.92
CA SER A 637 35.51 -47.24 14.31
C SER A 637 36.31 -45.98 14.65
N GLN A 638 36.86 -45.31 13.64
CA GLN A 638 37.57 -44.04 13.80
C GLN A 638 36.64 -42.84 13.98
N CYS A 639 35.32 -43.02 13.93
CA CYS A 639 34.31 -41.97 14.09
C CYS A 639 34.60 -40.75 13.18
N PRO A 640 34.42 -40.88 11.85
CA PRO A 640 34.78 -39.85 10.88
C PRO A 640 34.02 -38.51 11.06
N VAL A 641 32.94 -38.50 11.84
CA VAL A 641 32.15 -37.31 12.18
C VAL A 641 31.95 -37.22 13.69
N ALA A 642 32.20 -36.04 14.27
CA ALA A 642 32.05 -35.79 15.70
C ALA A 642 30.59 -35.94 16.19
N GLY A 643 30.40 -36.49 17.40
CA GLY A 643 29.09 -36.57 18.06
C GLY A 643 28.22 -37.77 17.66
N LEU A 644 28.81 -38.81 17.07
CA LEU A 644 28.22 -40.16 16.99
C LEU A 644 28.61 -40.95 18.25
N GLU A 645 27.69 -41.76 18.78
CA GLU A 645 28.00 -42.68 19.87
C GLU A 645 28.96 -43.76 19.38
N ASP A 646 29.98 -44.06 20.20
CA ASP A 646 30.94 -45.12 19.94
C ASP A 646 30.20 -46.44 19.62
N ALA A 647 30.66 -47.12 18.57
CA ALA A 647 30.08 -48.34 18.00
C ALA A 647 28.81 -48.21 17.14
N THR A 648 28.08 -47.08 17.10
CA THR A 648 26.84 -46.98 16.28
C THR A 648 27.11 -47.17 14.78
N LEU A 649 28.19 -46.57 14.25
CA LEU A 649 28.58 -46.75 12.85
C LEU A 649 29.07 -48.18 12.57
N ALA A 650 29.81 -48.79 13.50
CA ALA A 650 30.29 -50.17 13.36
C ALA A 650 29.12 -51.17 13.24
N MET A 651 27.97 -50.88 13.87
CA MET A 651 26.77 -51.71 13.75
C MET A 651 26.21 -51.78 12.31
N THR A 652 26.58 -50.86 11.41
CA THR A 652 26.15 -50.91 10.00
C THR A 652 26.76 -52.12 9.26
N PHE A 653 27.97 -52.55 9.63
CA PHE A 653 28.67 -53.70 9.03
C PHE A 653 28.44 -55.00 9.80
N ALA A 654 27.81 -54.95 10.99
CA ALA A 654 27.67 -56.11 11.88
C ALA A 654 26.99 -57.33 11.23
N SER A 655 26.01 -57.14 10.34
CA SER A 655 25.36 -58.26 9.64
C SER A 655 26.31 -58.96 8.67
N LEU A 656 27.09 -58.20 7.90
CA LEU A 656 28.09 -58.72 6.97
C LEU A 656 29.24 -59.39 7.72
N ARG A 657 29.73 -58.78 8.82
CA ARG A 657 30.76 -59.34 9.69
C ARG A 657 30.35 -60.67 10.30
N GLN A 658 29.14 -60.76 10.87
CA GLN A 658 28.64 -62.02 11.42
C GLN A 658 28.51 -63.11 10.35
N LEU A 659 28.12 -62.76 9.12
CA LEU A 659 28.05 -63.71 8.00
C LEU A 659 29.44 -64.22 7.62
N LEU A 660 30.42 -63.34 7.49
CA LEU A 660 31.81 -63.71 7.19
C LEU A 660 32.41 -64.56 8.31
N ASP A 661 32.24 -64.15 9.56
CA ASP A 661 32.72 -64.90 10.73
C ASP A 661 32.15 -66.32 10.77
N LEU A 662 30.84 -66.48 10.53
CA LEU A 662 30.17 -67.78 10.51
C LEU A 662 30.77 -68.70 9.43
N VAL A 663 30.94 -68.16 8.21
CA VAL A 663 31.41 -68.92 7.05
C VAL A 663 32.89 -69.26 7.16
N MET A 664 33.73 -68.28 7.53
CA MET A 664 35.19 -68.42 7.59
C MET A 664 35.65 -69.27 8.79
N LYS A 665 35.03 -69.11 9.96
CA LYS A 665 35.33 -69.93 11.16
C LYS A 665 34.63 -71.29 11.15
N ALA A 666 33.72 -71.50 10.19
CA ALA A 666 32.90 -72.70 10.05
C ALA A 666 32.12 -73.05 11.35
N ASP A 667 31.62 -72.04 12.05
CA ASP A 667 30.96 -72.13 13.36
C ASP A 667 29.47 -72.52 13.27
N TRP A 668 29.18 -73.48 12.38
CA TRP A 668 27.83 -73.96 12.06
C TRP A 668 27.09 -74.61 13.24
N PRO A 669 27.73 -75.40 14.13
CA PRO A 669 27.05 -75.99 15.27
C PRO A 669 26.42 -74.94 16.20
N THR A 670 27.15 -73.86 16.48
CA THR A 670 26.66 -72.74 17.30
C THR A 670 25.55 -71.98 16.59
N TYR A 671 25.67 -71.74 15.29
CA TYR A 671 24.60 -71.08 14.53
C TYR A 671 23.30 -71.88 14.50
N LEU A 672 23.37 -73.19 14.25
CA LEU A 672 22.19 -74.07 14.17
C LEU A 672 21.52 -74.23 15.55
N ALA A 673 22.29 -74.29 16.63
CA ALA A 673 21.77 -74.46 17.99
C ALA A 673 21.09 -73.19 18.55
N ASP A 674 21.59 -72.01 18.14
CA ASP A 674 21.13 -70.71 18.61
C ASP A 674 20.33 -69.93 17.57
N TYR A 675 19.94 -70.58 16.46
CA TYR A 675 19.13 -69.96 15.41
C TYR A 675 17.77 -69.53 15.97
N GLY A 676 17.41 -68.25 15.77
CA GLY A 676 16.15 -67.68 16.25
C GLY A 676 16.12 -67.23 17.71
N LYS A 677 17.21 -67.38 18.48
CA LYS A 677 17.31 -66.85 19.86
C LYS A 677 17.82 -65.40 19.88
N GLU A 678 17.29 -64.58 20.79
CA GLU A 678 17.68 -63.16 20.91
C GLU A 678 19.15 -62.95 21.35
N GLU A 679 19.71 -63.85 22.18
CA GLU A 679 21.12 -63.80 22.63
C GLU A 679 22.09 -64.54 21.70
N SER A 680 21.68 -64.83 20.46
CA SER A 680 22.52 -65.58 19.51
C SER A 680 23.73 -64.77 19.02
N LYS A 681 24.91 -65.42 18.99
CA LYS A 681 26.18 -64.86 18.48
C LYS A 681 26.07 -64.37 17.02
N TYR A 682 25.22 -65.00 16.22
CA TYR A 682 25.01 -64.70 14.80
C TYR A 682 23.57 -64.25 14.51
N SER A 683 22.94 -63.56 15.47
CA SER A 683 21.54 -63.10 15.42
C SER A 683 21.16 -62.26 14.18
N ARG A 684 22.14 -61.65 13.49
CA ARG A 684 21.92 -60.78 12.32
C ARG A 684 22.12 -61.50 10.98
N VAL A 685 22.44 -62.78 10.99
CA VAL A 685 22.67 -63.59 9.78
C VAL A 685 21.40 -64.33 9.39
N LYS A 686 20.88 -64.03 8.19
CA LYS A 686 19.76 -64.76 7.61
C LYS A 686 20.23 -66.10 7.06
N ALA A 687 19.47 -67.17 7.28
CA ALA A 687 19.80 -68.50 6.76
C ALA A 687 19.95 -68.51 5.23
N SER A 688 19.13 -67.73 4.50
CA SER A 688 19.22 -67.59 3.04
C SER A 688 20.56 -67.02 2.57
N SER A 689 21.10 -66.02 3.28
CA SER A 689 22.40 -65.42 2.97
C SER A 689 23.55 -66.41 3.22
N ALA A 690 23.50 -67.17 4.31
CA ALA A 690 24.49 -68.21 4.62
C ALA A 690 24.47 -69.36 3.58
N ILE A 691 23.26 -69.78 3.16
CA ILE A 691 23.08 -70.78 2.09
C ILE A 691 23.70 -70.30 0.78
N ALA A 692 23.43 -69.05 0.38
CA ALA A 692 23.93 -68.51 -0.88
C ALA A 692 25.47 -68.50 -0.95
N VAL A 693 26.16 -68.16 0.15
CA VAL A 693 27.63 -68.19 0.19
C VAL A 693 28.15 -69.64 0.19
N LEU A 694 27.54 -70.53 0.98
CA LEU A 694 27.93 -71.93 1.05
C LEU A 694 27.78 -72.66 -0.30
N GLU A 695 26.69 -72.42 -1.03
CA GLU A 695 26.47 -73.01 -2.36
C GLU A 695 27.55 -72.59 -3.36
N LYS A 696 28.00 -71.33 -3.30
CA LYS A 696 29.11 -70.83 -4.14
C LYS A 696 30.45 -71.47 -3.76
N MET A 697 30.70 -71.71 -2.47
CA MET A 697 31.90 -72.42 -2.02
C MET A 697 31.87 -73.89 -2.43
N ILE A 698 30.73 -74.57 -2.34
CA ILE A 698 30.56 -75.95 -2.79
C ILE A 698 30.78 -76.06 -4.31
N GLU A 699 30.31 -75.08 -5.08
CA GLU A 699 30.51 -75.02 -6.53
C GLU A 699 31.98 -74.83 -6.90
N PHE A 700 32.73 -74.00 -6.17
CA PHE A 700 34.18 -73.88 -6.33
C PHE A 700 34.89 -75.20 -6.03
N GLU A 701 34.59 -75.85 -4.90
CA GLU A 701 35.13 -77.16 -4.53
C GLU A 701 34.80 -78.22 -5.60
N ARG A 702 33.62 -78.14 -6.22
CA ARG A 702 33.22 -79.02 -7.34
C ARG A 702 34.09 -78.82 -8.58
N LYS A 703 34.43 -77.58 -8.94
CA LYS A 703 35.33 -77.26 -10.07
C LYS A 703 36.77 -77.67 -9.80
N SER A 704 37.29 -77.37 -8.61
CA SER A 704 38.68 -77.67 -8.20
C SER A 704 38.96 -79.17 -8.07
N SER A 705 37.95 -79.95 -7.64
CA SER A 705 38.06 -81.41 -7.44
C SER A 705 38.26 -82.25 -8.70
N SER A 706 38.26 -81.68 -9.91
CA SER A 706 38.10 -82.45 -11.16
C SER A 706 39.36 -83.16 -11.68
N PHE A 707 40.56 -82.96 -11.09
CA PHE A 707 41.78 -83.63 -11.60
C PHE A 707 42.72 -84.30 -10.56
N PHE A 708 42.74 -83.93 -9.27
CA PHE A 708 43.66 -84.55 -8.27
C PHE A 708 43.20 -84.53 -6.79
N ALA A 709 41.90 -84.57 -6.49
CA ALA A 709 41.41 -84.36 -5.12
C ALA A 709 41.89 -85.42 -4.10
N LYS A 710 42.60 -84.96 -3.04
CA LYS A 710 42.97 -85.75 -1.85
C LYS A 710 41.73 -85.97 -0.97
N GLY A 711 41.68 -87.07 -0.22
CA GLY A 711 40.52 -87.46 0.61
C GLY A 711 39.94 -86.38 1.54
N ARG A 712 40.75 -85.41 2.00
CA ARG A 712 40.31 -84.30 2.86
C ARG A 712 39.34 -83.32 2.18
N GLU A 713 39.48 -83.07 0.87
CA GLU A 713 38.60 -82.15 0.12
C GLU A 713 37.21 -82.75 -0.10
N LYS A 714 37.15 -84.08 -0.31
CA LYS A 714 35.90 -84.83 -0.47
C LYS A 714 35.07 -84.86 0.82
N ASP A 715 35.72 -84.94 1.98
CA ASP A 715 35.06 -84.93 3.29
C ASP A 715 34.56 -83.52 3.66
N ARG A 716 35.33 -82.47 3.33
CA ARG A 716 34.91 -81.07 3.47
C ARG A 716 33.67 -80.76 2.64
N LYS A 717 33.61 -81.21 1.39
CA LYS A 717 32.43 -81.04 0.53
C LYS A 717 31.17 -81.69 1.11
N LYS A 718 31.26 -82.95 1.56
CA LYS A 718 30.12 -83.65 2.18
C LYS A 718 29.61 -82.96 3.44
N LEU A 719 30.52 -82.37 4.21
CA LEU A 719 30.17 -81.58 5.38
C LEU A 719 29.37 -80.33 5.00
N LEU A 720 29.84 -79.57 4.01
CA LEU A 720 29.14 -78.37 3.52
C LEU A 720 27.77 -78.72 2.91
N ASP A 721 27.65 -79.81 2.14
CA ASP A 721 26.37 -80.29 1.59
C ASP A 721 25.36 -80.66 2.68
N THR A 722 25.84 -81.30 3.78
CA THR A 722 25.00 -81.64 4.93
C THR A 722 24.49 -80.37 5.64
N ILE A 723 25.38 -79.39 5.84
CA ILE A 723 25.05 -78.11 6.48
C ILE A 723 24.03 -77.33 5.64
N VAL A 724 24.21 -77.25 4.32
CA VAL A 724 23.24 -76.58 3.43
C VAL A 724 21.85 -77.22 3.50
N ARG A 725 21.76 -78.56 3.59
CA ARG A 725 20.48 -79.25 3.78
C ARG A 725 19.81 -78.88 5.10
N GLN A 726 20.59 -78.84 6.18
CA GLN A 726 20.09 -78.44 7.51
C GLN A 726 19.62 -76.98 7.52
N LEU A 727 20.38 -76.09 6.89
CA LEU A 727 20.01 -74.67 6.75
C LEU A 727 18.76 -74.47 5.89
N LYS A 728 18.59 -75.23 4.80
CA LYS A 728 17.36 -75.19 3.98
C LYS A 728 16.14 -75.70 4.74
N ALA A 729 16.31 -76.69 5.60
CA ALA A 729 15.24 -77.16 6.48
C ALA A 729 14.85 -76.09 7.52
N LEU A 730 15.82 -75.36 8.07
CA LEU A 730 15.60 -74.25 9.00
C LEU A 730 15.03 -72.99 8.34
N ALA A 731 15.36 -72.72 7.07
CA ALA A 731 14.85 -71.56 6.33
C ALA A 731 13.39 -71.73 5.86
N ASN A 732 12.90 -72.97 5.83
CA ASN A 732 11.51 -73.32 5.47
C ASN A 732 10.60 -73.51 6.70
N GLN A 733 11.14 -73.30 7.91
CA GLN A 733 10.40 -73.16 9.17
C GLN A 733 10.16 -71.67 9.43
#